data_AF-A0AAV9NDE1-F1
#
_entry.id   AF-A0AAV9NDE1-F1
#
_cell.length_a   1.000
_cell.length_b   1.000
_cell.length_c   1.000
_cell.angle_alpha   90.00
_cell.angle_beta   90.00
_cell.angle_gamma   90.00
#
_symmetry.space_group_name_H-M   'P 1'
#
loop_
_entity.id
_entity.type
_entity.pdbx_description
1 polymer ?
#
loop_
_entity_poly.entity_id
_entity_poly.type
_entity_poly.pdbx_seq_one_letter_code
_entity_poly.pdbx_strand_id
1 'polypeptide(L)'
;MVKESKRALQWPKQQLLILAICRFGEPVIMTSVYPYIPEMIQSFNIPDDKVAKWAGLLAATFSLSQSLTGIAWGRASDKFGRKPIILVALTCTMVFSVGFGFSSNLVWAFMWRSLQGLSNANAGIIRTAVAELVPQKELQPRAFSIMPLVWNIGSIFGPSIGGSLVRPVERYPGLFGKSKFFADHPFALPNLLISILFLIGISAGILFFRETLEEKKSQRDYGLLLGKVLTASCTKRKRARGWSNPEESEPFLDGTASELSSPVANRAPPLPKKNPGWAQVFSRQSNINLVVYTFIAMHSAAYDQLLAIFMHYPVQSSHDPEVHLPLKFAGGFGIGSNQIGLLFTVYGVFGMLVQFFIFPPFARKYGVLNCLKACSLAFPLIYVATPFTALLPTNSMRQGVMMVMMLMKGFCGIFAFPCSTILLTNSASSLSILGTLNGVATSISAVGRAAGPALAGATFSAGVDIGYVIICWWTLALVGVLGAVPVWGLVEMEGFARSSSDDDDDSEDEDDEDATEIDEDFDDDYFDEDSRAEEEVRFITTDADDRTAKTSSISSSGGVRETRPRRPSHASSKASDVFDADEDEGSLPGSGSLSPITSRGSQPRPRNRSSHRELRRIASPIGLGPGVIPTGSRRYSSDLGATRSGLGVGGTSFN
;
A
#
# COMPACT_ATOMS: atom_id res chain seq x y z
N MET A 1 -20.88 -5.22 39.11
CA MET A 1 -20.72 -5.83 37.76
C MET A 1 -21.59 -5.12 36.73
N VAL A 2 -20.99 -4.36 35.79
CA VAL A 2 -21.67 -3.97 34.54
C VAL A 2 -21.40 -5.07 33.53
N LYS A 3 -22.46 -5.65 32.94
CA LYS A 3 -22.33 -6.75 31.98
C LYS A 3 -21.93 -6.20 30.62
N GLU A 4 -20.62 -6.14 30.36
CA GLU A 4 -20.05 -5.74 29.07
C GLU A 4 -20.67 -6.59 27.93
N SER A 5 -21.58 -5.97 27.18
CA SER A 5 -22.20 -6.60 26.03
C SER A 5 -21.17 -6.66 24.91
N LYS A 6 -20.47 -7.81 24.76
CA LYS A 6 -19.49 -8.08 23.70
C LYS A 6 -20.11 -7.68 22.35
N ARG A 7 -19.70 -6.50 21.87
CA ARG A 7 -20.42 -5.70 20.85
C ARG A 7 -20.25 -6.33 19.48
N ALA A 8 -21.08 -7.35 19.21
CA ALA A 8 -20.97 -8.31 18.10
C ALA A 8 -20.31 -7.71 16.85
N LEU A 9 -19.12 -8.21 16.49
CA LEU A 9 -18.24 -7.57 15.53
C LEU A 9 -18.89 -7.45 14.14
N GLN A 10 -19.43 -6.27 13.83
CA GLN A 10 -20.16 -5.99 12.59
C GLN A 10 -19.19 -5.79 11.40
N TRP A 11 -18.64 -6.91 10.90
CA TRP A 11 -17.82 -6.94 9.69
C TRP A 11 -18.58 -6.37 8.47
N PRO A 12 -18.16 -5.21 7.90
CA PRO A 12 -18.99 -4.42 6.99
C PRO A 12 -18.92 -4.89 5.52
N LYS A 13 -19.32 -6.15 5.30
CA LYS A 13 -19.27 -6.88 4.00
C LYS A 13 -19.63 -6.01 2.80
N GLN A 14 -20.75 -5.30 2.87
CA GLN A 14 -21.28 -4.51 1.75
C GLN A 14 -20.36 -3.33 1.39
N GLN A 15 -19.88 -2.56 2.37
CA GLN A 15 -19.04 -1.39 2.11
C GLN A 15 -17.65 -1.76 1.60
N LEU A 16 -17.07 -2.84 2.15
CA LEU A 16 -15.79 -3.38 1.66
C LEU A 16 -15.92 -3.92 0.22
N LEU A 17 -17.04 -4.58 -0.12
CA LEU A 17 -17.32 -5.04 -1.48
C LEU A 17 -17.50 -3.88 -2.47
N ILE A 18 -18.23 -2.82 -2.09
CA ILE A 18 -18.40 -1.64 -2.94
C ILE A 18 -17.06 -0.95 -3.18
N LEU A 19 -16.24 -0.78 -2.14
CA LEU A 19 -14.91 -0.18 -2.24
C LEU A 19 -13.95 -1.02 -3.09
N ALA A 20 -14.07 -2.35 -3.04
CA ALA A 20 -13.38 -3.27 -3.94
C ALA A 20 -13.80 -3.09 -5.41
N ILE A 21 -15.11 -2.96 -5.68
CA ILE A 21 -15.65 -2.69 -7.04
C ILE A 21 -15.18 -1.32 -7.55
N CYS A 22 -15.20 -0.28 -6.71
CA CYS A 22 -14.70 1.05 -7.06
C CYS A 22 -13.20 1.01 -7.46
N ARG A 23 -12.39 0.24 -6.72
CA ARG A 23 -10.95 0.08 -6.97
C ARG A 23 -10.63 -0.82 -8.16
N PHE A 24 -11.52 -1.71 -8.58
CA PHE A 24 -11.21 -2.76 -9.57
C PHE A 24 -10.71 -2.24 -10.93
N GLY A 25 -11.16 -1.07 -11.39
CA GLY A 25 -10.68 -0.48 -12.64
C GLY A 25 -9.19 -0.10 -12.62
N GLU A 26 -8.61 0.16 -11.45
CA GLU A 26 -7.26 0.75 -11.33
C GLU A 26 -6.12 -0.26 -11.62
N PRO A 27 -6.09 -1.46 -11.02
CA PRO A 27 -5.10 -2.47 -11.40
C PRO A 27 -5.30 -2.93 -12.85
N VAL A 28 -6.55 -2.94 -13.35
CA VAL A 28 -6.86 -3.28 -14.75
C VAL A 28 -6.19 -2.28 -15.70
N ILE A 29 -6.41 -0.96 -15.56
CA ILE A 29 -5.76 0.04 -16.43
C ILE A 29 -4.25 0.17 -16.21
N MET A 30 -3.75 -0.13 -15.00
CA MET A 30 -2.31 -0.14 -14.76
C MET A 30 -1.59 -1.29 -15.47
N THR A 31 -2.21 -2.47 -15.55
CA THR A 31 -1.60 -3.69 -16.10
C THR A 31 -1.98 -3.97 -17.56
N SER A 32 -3.10 -3.42 -18.06
CA SER A 32 -3.51 -3.59 -19.46
C SER A 32 -2.56 -3.01 -20.48
N VAL A 33 -1.74 -2.02 -20.08
CA VAL A 33 -0.82 -1.36 -21.00
C VAL A 33 0.39 -2.22 -21.37
N TYR A 34 0.80 -3.18 -20.53
CA TYR A 34 2.04 -3.95 -20.75
C TYR A 34 2.08 -4.68 -22.10
N PRO A 35 1.04 -5.43 -22.54
CA PRO A 35 1.12 -6.19 -23.78
C PRO A 35 1.16 -5.35 -25.06
N TYR A 36 0.72 -4.09 -25.02
CA TYR A 36 0.59 -3.25 -26.23
C TYR A 36 1.44 -1.98 -26.26
N ILE A 37 2.08 -1.58 -25.16
CA ILE A 37 3.06 -0.47 -25.16
C ILE A 37 4.12 -0.62 -26.26
N PRO A 38 4.73 -1.81 -26.50
CA PRO A 38 5.72 -1.96 -27.56
C PRO A 38 5.17 -1.63 -28.96
N GLU A 39 4.06 -2.28 -29.35
CA GLU A 39 3.37 -2.04 -30.63
C GLU A 39 2.88 -0.58 -30.78
N MET A 40 2.42 0.02 -29.69
CA MET A 40 1.97 1.42 -29.67
C MET A 40 3.12 2.39 -29.91
N ILE A 41 4.30 2.13 -29.36
CA ILE A 41 5.48 2.98 -29.55
C ILE A 41 6.07 2.79 -30.96
N GLN A 42 6.10 1.57 -31.49
CA GLN A 42 6.42 1.32 -32.90
C GLN A 42 5.49 2.10 -33.84
N SER A 43 4.18 2.12 -33.56
CA SER A 43 3.18 2.84 -34.39
C SER A 43 3.41 4.35 -34.48
N PHE A 44 4.24 4.93 -33.60
CA PHE A 44 4.68 6.32 -33.66
C PHE A 44 5.93 6.54 -34.52
N ASN A 45 6.31 5.56 -35.36
CA ASN A 45 7.50 5.56 -36.22
C ASN A 45 8.83 5.65 -35.43
N ILE A 46 8.89 4.92 -34.31
CA ILE A 46 10.08 4.85 -33.44
C ILE A 46 10.85 3.56 -33.72
N PRO A 47 12.17 3.62 -34.01
CA PRO A 47 13.01 2.44 -34.25
C PRO A 47 13.00 1.42 -33.11
N ASP A 48 13.00 0.13 -33.44
CA ASP A 48 12.80 -1.00 -32.53
C ASP A 48 13.81 -1.08 -31.38
N ASP A 49 15.06 -0.71 -31.64
CA ASP A 49 16.12 -0.54 -30.64
C ASP A 49 15.72 0.45 -29.52
N LYS A 50 15.02 1.54 -29.86
CA LYS A 50 14.60 2.59 -28.94
C LYS A 50 13.21 2.36 -28.32
N VAL A 51 12.42 1.40 -28.82
CA VAL A 51 11.08 1.08 -28.28
C VAL A 51 11.15 0.76 -26.78
N ALA A 52 12.16 0.00 -26.35
CA ALA A 52 12.33 -0.38 -24.95
C ALA A 52 12.57 0.82 -24.02
N LYS A 53 13.48 1.72 -24.38
CA LYS A 53 13.77 2.98 -23.66
C LYS A 53 12.52 3.85 -23.52
N TRP A 54 11.78 4.07 -24.61
CA TRP A 54 10.56 4.89 -24.58
C TRP A 54 9.42 4.23 -23.79
N ALA A 55 9.26 2.91 -23.90
CA ALA A 55 8.33 2.14 -23.09
C ALA A 55 8.62 2.32 -21.59
N GLY A 56 9.87 2.07 -21.20
CA GLY A 56 10.35 2.22 -19.81
C GLY A 56 10.08 3.61 -19.26
N LEU A 57 10.41 4.65 -20.03
CA LEU A 57 10.17 6.03 -19.65
C LEU A 57 8.67 6.38 -19.55
N LEU A 58 7.83 5.88 -20.46
CA LEU A 58 6.37 6.11 -20.44
C LEU A 58 5.69 5.56 -19.18
N ALA A 59 6.13 4.39 -18.71
CA ALA A 59 5.67 3.84 -17.44
C ALA A 59 6.30 4.53 -16.23
N ALA A 60 7.54 5.01 -16.35
CA ALA A 60 8.19 5.78 -15.31
C ALA A 60 7.46 7.11 -15.03
N THR A 61 7.02 7.81 -16.08
CA THR A 61 6.22 9.04 -15.96
C THR A 61 4.93 8.82 -15.17
N PHE A 62 4.18 7.73 -15.41
CA PHE A 62 2.99 7.40 -14.61
C PHE A 62 3.31 7.32 -13.12
N SER A 63 4.34 6.54 -12.77
CA SER A 63 4.68 6.26 -11.37
C SER A 63 5.28 7.49 -10.68
N LEU A 64 6.04 8.32 -11.41
CA LEU A 64 6.55 9.60 -10.92
C LEU A 64 5.41 10.61 -10.67
N SER A 65 4.46 10.74 -11.60
CA SER A 65 3.26 11.57 -11.39
C SER A 65 2.44 11.09 -10.19
N GLN A 66 2.31 9.77 -9.99
CA GLN A 66 1.66 9.18 -8.82
C GLN A 66 2.39 9.49 -7.51
N SER A 67 3.73 9.50 -7.50
CA SER A 67 4.51 9.82 -6.29
C SER A 67 4.31 11.27 -5.84
N LEU A 68 4.25 12.19 -6.80
CA LEU A 68 4.12 13.64 -6.56
C LEU A 68 2.76 14.02 -5.97
N THR A 69 1.66 13.43 -6.45
CA THR A 69 0.31 13.83 -6.04
C THR A 69 -0.23 13.08 -4.81
N GLY A 70 0.35 11.94 -4.41
CA GLY A 70 -0.18 11.11 -3.32
C GLY A 70 -0.40 11.84 -1.99
N ILE A 71 0.51 12.73 -1.60
CA ILE A 71 0.38 13.54 -0.38
C ILE A 71 -0.74 14.59 -0.52
N ALA A 72 -0.91 15.16 -1.72
CA ALA A 72 -1.97 16.14 -2.01
C ALA A 72 -3.36 15.47 -2.01
N TRP A 73 -3.50 14.29 -2.65
CA TRP A 73 -4.71 13.49 -2.62
C TRP A 73 -5.08 13.01 -1.21
N GLY A 74 -4.09 12.64 -0.40
CA GLY A 74 -4.27 12.36 1.04
C GLY A 74 -4.93 13.53 1.76
N ARG A 75 -4.25 14.69 1.79
CA ARG A 75 -4.76 15.93 2.43
C ARG A 75 -6.10 16.41 1.86
N ALA A 76 -6.34 16.24 0.56
CA ALA A 76 -7.63 16.52 -0.05
C ALA A 76 -8.71 15.61 0.53
N SER A 77 -8.45 14.31 0.72
CA SER A 77 -9.42 13.39 1.32
C SER A 77 -9.70 13.66 2.80
N ASP A 78 -8.71 14.16 3.57
CA ASP A 78 -8.94 14.60 4.95
C ASP A 78 -9.86 15.83 4.99
N LYS A 79 -9.62 16.83 4.14
CA LYS A 79 -10.43 18.07 4.10
C LYS A 79 -11.82 17.86 3.48
N PHE A 80 -11.91 17.11 2.39
CA PHE A 80 -13.14 17.01 1.60
C PHE A 80 -13.99 15.78 1.91
N GLY A 81 -13.41 14.69 2.40
CA GLY A 81 -14.05 13.38 2.62
C GLY A 81 -13.41 12.29 1.77
N ARG A 82 -13.46 11.02 2.20
CA ARG A 82 -12.91 9.89 1.43
C ARG A 82 -13.75 9.61 0.18
N LYS A 83 -15.08 9.59 0.31
CA LYS A 83 -16.02 9.27 -0.78
C LYS A 83 -15.88 10.21 -1.99
N PRO A 84 -16.03 11.53 -1.87
CA PRO A 84 -15.98 12.43 -3.04
C PRO A 84 -14.61 12.40 -3.72
N ILE A 85 -13.53 12.33 -2.93
CA ILE A 85 -12.16 12.37 -3.46
C ILE A 85 -11.78 11.07 -4.18
N ILE A 86 -12.22 9.90 -3.70
CA ILE A 86 -12.10 8.64 -4.46
C ILE A 86 -12.87 8.71 -5.78
N LEU A 87 -14.12 9.22 -5.76
CA LEU A 87 -14.95 9.34 -6.96
C LEU A 87 -14.37 10.29 -8.02
N VAL A 88 -13.81 11.43 -7.60
CA VAL A 88 -13.12 12.35 -8.51
C VAL A 88 -11.85 11.70 -9.09
N ALA A 89 -11.02 11.05 -8.27
CA ALA A 89 -9.82 10.35 -8.74
C ALA A 89 -10.14 9.26 -9.79
N LEU A 90 -11.18 8.46 -9.56
CA LEU A 90 -11.65 7.45 -10.51
C LEU A 90 -12.20 8.09 -11.80
N THR A 91 -12.96 9.19 -11.69
CA THR A 91 -13.53 9.90 -12.86
C THR A 91 -12.43 10.52 -13.72
N CYS A 92 -11.43 11.17 -13.12
CA CYS A 92 -10.26 11.68 -13.85
C CYS A 92 -9.46 10.54 -14.50
N THR A 93 -9.20 9.45 -13.77
CA THR A 93 -8.50 8.27 -14.32
C THR A 93 -9.25 7.66 -15.50
N MET A 94 -10.59 7.59 -15.44
CA MET A 94 -11.45 7.13 -16.54
C MET A 94 -11.28 8.02 -17.80
N VAL A 95 -11.41 9.35 -17.67
CA VAL A 95 -11.26 10.29 -18.79
C VAL A 95 -9.85 10.21 -19.40
N PHE A 96 -8.81 10.13 -18.57
CA PHE A 96 -7.43 10.06 -19.02
C PHE A 96 -7.02 8.67 -19.55
N SER A 97 -7.74 7.60 -19.21
CA SER A 97 -7.60 6.29 -19.86
C SER A 97 -8.13 6.33 -21.29
N VAL A 98 -9.31 6.91 -21.49
CA VAL A 98 -9.91 7.11 -22.82
C VAL A 98 -9.01 7.99 -23.69
N GLY A 99 -8.51 9.12 -23.18
CA GLY A 99 -7.58 10.00 -23.90
C GLY A 99 -6.29 9.30 -24.36
N PHE A 100 -5.71 8.45 -23.52
CA PHE A 100 -4.53 7.65 -23.87
C PHE A 100 -4.79 6.67 -25.01
N GLY A 101 -5.97 6.06 -25.07
CA GLY A 101 -6.39 5.21 -26.19
C GLY A 101 -6.49 5.92 -27.55
N PHE A 102 -6.59 7.25 -27.54
CA PHE A 102 -6.58 8.11 -28.74
C PHE A 102 -5.23 8.81 -28.99
N SER A 103 -4.16 8.44 -28.28
CA SER A 103 -2.84 9.05 -28.51
C SER A 103 -2.28 8.66 -29.88
N SER A 104 -2.05 9.68 -30.72
CA SER A 104 -1.52 9.54 -32.09
C SER A 104 -0.03 9.81 -32.22
N ASN A 105 0.62 10.24 -31.13
CA ASN A 105 2.07 10.41 -31.06
C ASN A 105 2.58 10.22 -29.62
N LEU A 106 3.89 10.09 -29.49
CA LEU A 106 4.59 9.87 -28.23
C LEU A 106 4.33 10.97 -27.18
N VAL A 107 4.22 12.24 -27.60
CA VAL A 107 3.98 13.38 -26.69
C VAL A 107 2.58 13.30 -26.05
N TRP A 108 1.55 12.98 -26.85
CA TRP A 108 0.20 12.72 -26.33
C TRP A 108 0.17 11.51 -25.40
N ALA A 109 0.89 10.44 -25.73
CA ALA A 109 1.02 9.28 -24.84
C ALA A 109 1.62 9.68 -23.48
N PHE A 110 2.72 10.44 -23.46
CA PHE A 110 3.30 10.97 -22.22
C PHE A 110 2.37 11.89 -21.45
N MET A 111 1.66 12.81 -22.13
CA MET A 111 0.69 13.73 -21.51
C MET A 111 -0.44 12.97 -20.81
N TRP A 112 -1.13 12.08 -21.52
CA TRP A 112 -2.23 11.31 -20.92
C TRP A 112 -1.74 10.35 -19.83
N ARG A 113 -0.56 9.73 -20.01
CA ARG A 113 0.00 8.82 -19.01
C ARG A 113 0.48 9.53 -17.74
N SER A 114 0.93 10.79 -17.86
CA SER A 114 1.15 11.69 -16.72
C SER A 114 -0.16 11.95 -15.99
N LEU A 115 -1.19 12.42 -16.71
CA LEU A 115 -2.49 12.78 -16.14
C LEU A 115 -3.20 11.60 -15.43
N GLN A 116 -3.09 10.39 -15.98
CA GLN A 116 -3.48 9.16 -15.29
C GLN A 116 -2.72 8.97 -13.97
N GLY A 117 -1.38 9.05 -13.99
CA GLY A 117 -0.54 8.90 -12.80
C GLY A 117 -0.84 9.95 -11.73
N LEU A 118 -0.99 11.21 -12.13
CA LEU A 118 -1.43 12.32 -11.26
C LEU A 118 -2.75 12.01 -10.55
N SER A 119 -3.68 11.30 -11.21
CA SER A 119 -5.01 10.96 -10.68
C SER A 119 -5.04 9.68 -9.84
N ASN A 120 -4.16 8.72 -10.14
CA ASN A 120 -4.20 7.37 -9.55
C ASN A 120 -3.47 7.26 -8.19
N ALA A 121 -3.36 8.34 -7.43
CA ALA A 121 -2.65 8.35 -6.14
C ALA A 121 -3.58 8.16 -4.91
N ASN A 122 -4.81 7.70 -5.14
CA ASN A 122 -5.82 7.43 -4.11
C ASN A 122 -5.57 6.13 -3.29
N ALA A 123 -4.59 5.29 -3.66
CA ALA A 123 -4.33 4.01 -3.01
C ALA A 123 -4.01 4.13 -1.50
N GLY A 124 -3.53 5.30 -1.05
CA GLY A 124 -3.43 5.66 0.37
C GLY A 124 -4.81 5.92 1.00
N ILE A 125 -5.64 6.76 0.37
CA ILE A 125 -7.01 7.09 0.80
C ILE A 125 -7.83 5.82 1.00
N ILE A 126 -7.76 4.85 0.07
CA ILE A 126 -8.52 3.60 0.16
C ILE A 126 -8.05 2.74 1.35
N ARG A 127 -6.76 2.76 1.71
CA ARG A 127 -6.28 2.09 2.94
C ARG A 127 -6.84 2.76 4.20
N THR A 128 -6.84 4.09 4.24
CA THR A 128 -7.44 4.85 5.36
C THR A 128 -8.93 4.58 5.47
N ALA A 129 -9.68 4.58 4.35
CA ALA A 129 -11.11 4.29 4.32
C ALA A 129 -11.43 2.85 4.80
N VAL A 130 -10.58 1.86 4.50
CA VAL A 130 -10.74 0.49 5.04
C VAL A 130 -10.47 0.44 6.55
N ALA A 131 -9.49 1.19 7.07
CA ALA A 131 -9.25 1.30 8.51
C ALA A 131 -10.41 2.03 9.24
N GLU A 132 -10.96 3.09 8.64
CA GLU A 132 -12.13 3.82 9.16
C GLU A 132 -13.42 2.97 9.11
N LEU A 133 -13.56 2.06 8.14
CA LEU A 133 -14.66 1.09 8.06
C LEU A 133 -14.54 -0.05 9.07
N VAL A 134 -13.32 -0.47 9.40
CA VAL A 134 -13.05 -1.62 10.28
C VAL A 134 -12.17 -1.17 11.46
N PRO A 135 -12.75 -0.52 12.49
CA PRO A 135 -12.01 -0.06 13.65
C PRO A 135 -11.57 -1.20 14.59
N GLN A 136 -12.15 -2.41 14.49
CA GLN A 136 -11.72 -3.55 15.31
C GLN A 136 -10.37 -4.10 14.85
N LYS A 137 -9.35 -4.04 15.71
CA LYS A 137 -7.99 -4.55 15.45
C LYS A 137 -7.99 -5.97 14.88
N GLU A 138 -8.76 -6.89 15.49
CA GLU A 138 -8.93 -8.29 15.07
C GLU A 138 -9.28 -8.47 13.58
N LEU A 139 -10.13 -7.57 13.05
CA LEU A 139 -10.66 -7.68 11.70
C LEU A 139 -9.84 -6.91 10.66
N GLN A 140 -8.99 -5.98 11.08
CA GLN A 140 -8.16 -5.19 10.16
C GLN A 140 -7.25 -6.04 9.26
N PRO A 141 -6.53 -7.09 9.73
CA PRO A 141 -5.73 -7.94 8.84
C PRO A 141 -6.56 -8.56 7.70
N ARG A 142 -7.80 -8.99 7.98
CA ARG A 142 -8.74 -9.50 6.98
C ARG A 142 -9.28 -8.39 6.06
N ALA A 143 -9.46 -7.18 6.57
CA ALA A 143 -9.93 -6.04 5.78
C ALA A 143 -8.84 -5.55 4.81
N PHE A 144 -7.60 -5.43 5.27
CA PHE A 144 -6.45 -5.04 4.45
C PHE A 144 -6.14 -6.06 3.35
N SER A 145 -6.34 -7.36 3.58
CA SER A 145 -6.11 -8.40 2.55
C SER A 145 -7.00 -8.26 1.31
N ILE A 146 -8.10 -7.52 1.38
CA ILE A 146 -8.97 -7.23 0.22
C ILE A 146 -8.25 -6.37 -0.83
N MET A 147 -7.29 -5.52 -0.45
CA MET A 147 -6.59 -4.65 -1.40
C MET A 147 -5.57 -5.39 -2.29
N PRO A 148 -4.68 -6.25 -1.77
CA PRO A 148 -3.90 -7.17 -2.59
C PRO A 148 -4.77 -8.09 -3.46
N LEU A 149 -5.92 -8.55 -2.94
CA LEU A 149 -6.86 -9.35 -3.72
C LEU A 149 -7.39 -8.60 -4.94
N VAL A 150 -7.91 -7.38 -4.78
CA VAL A 150 -8.42 -6.57 -5.90
C VAL A 150 -7.31 -6.27 -6.92
N TRP A 151 -6.09 -6.03 -6.45
CA TRP A 151 -4.90 -5.89 -7.31
C TRP A 151 -4.67 -7.14 -8.16
N ASN A 152 -4.61 -8.32 -7.54
CA ASN A 152 -4.35 -9.58 -8.24
C ASN A 152 -5.48 -9.92 -9.23
N ILE A 153 -6.75 -9.75 -8.88
CA ILE A 153 -7.87 -9.96 -9.82
C ILE A 153 -7.74 -9.00 -11.01
N GLY A 154 -7.50 -7.71 -10.79
CA GLY A 154 -7.35 -6.75 -11.88
C GLY A 154 -6.13 -7.00 -12.76
N SER A 155 -5.05 -7.55 -12.20
CA SER A 155 -3.84 -7.95 -12.95
C SER A 155 -4.04 -9.13 -13.91
N ILE A 156 -5.16 -9.86 -13.81
CA ILE A 156 -5.57 -10.89 -14.77
C ILE A 156 -6.29 -10.24 -15.96
N PHE A 157 -7.32 -9.46 -15.66
CA PHE A 157 -8.19 -8.90 -16.69
C PHE A 157 -7.50 -7.79 -17.48
N GLY A 158 -6.61 -7.00 -16.86
CA GLY A 158 -5.85 -5.94 -17.52
C GLY A 158 -5.11 -6.44 -18.77
N PRO A 159 -4.09 -7.32 -18.64
CA PRO A 159 -3.32 -7.81 -19.79
C PRO A 159 -4.17 -8.59 -20.80
N SER A 160 -5.21 -9.29 -20.34
CA SER A 160 -6.17 -9.97 -21.24
C SER A 160 -6.93 -8.99 -22.13
N ILE A 161 -7.42 -7.89 -21.57
CA ILE A 161 -8.16 -6.84 -22.28
C ILE A 161 -7.21 -6.05 -23.19
N GLY A 162 -6.04 -5.67 -22.68
CA GLY A 162 -5.03 -4.92 -23.42
C GLY A 162 -4.41 -5.69 -24.58
N GLY A 163 -4.16 -6.99 -24.42
CA GLY A 163 -3.58 -7.82 -25.48
C GLY A 163 -4.59 -8.22 -26.57
N SER A 164 -5.84 -8.53 -26.21
CA SER A 164 -6.79 -9.10 -27.19
C SER A 164 -7.55 -8.06 -28.02
N LEU A 165 -7.74 -6.84 -27.52
CA LEU A 165 -8.59 -5.82 -28.19
C LEU A 165 -7.83 -4.78 -29.02
N VAL A 166 -6.51 -4.90 -29.13
CA VAL A 166 -5.65 -4.01 -29.93
C VAL A 166 -5.68 -4.38 -31.41
N ARG A 167 -5.64 -3.36 -32.28
CA ARG A 167 -5.85 -3.46 -33.74
C ARG A 167 -7.13 -4.24 -34.11
N PRO A 168 -8.32 -3.83 -33.63
CA PRO A 168 -9.54 -4.64 -33.78
C PRO A 168 -10.01 -4.76 -35.24
N VAL A 169 -9.60 -3.86 -36.13
CA VAL A 169 -9.84 -3.94 -37.59
C VAL A 169 -9.08 -5.12 -38.21
N GLU A 170 -7.79 -5.27 -37.88
CA GLU A 170 -6.94 -6.39 -38.32
C GLU A 170 -7.35 -7.70 -37.65
N ARG A 171 -7.64 -7.67 -36.34
CA ARG A 171 -7.88 -8.88 -35.53
C ARG A 171 -9.30 -9.44 -35.64
N TYR A 172 -10.31 -8.58 -35.82
CA TYR A 172 -11.72 -8.96 -35.89
C TYR A 172 -12.42 -8.30 -37.10
N PRO A 173 -11.96 -8.58 -38.33
CA PRO A 173 -12.45 -7.90 -39.54
C PRO A 173 -13.96 -8.08 -39.77
N GLY A 174 -14.54 -9.19 -39.34
CA GLY A 174 -15.99 -9.42 -39.41
C GLY A 174 -16.84 -8.51 -38.50
N LEU A 175 -16.25 -7.93 -37.45
CA LEU A 175 -16.93 -7.02 -36.51
C LEU A 175 -16.54 -5.55 -36.76
N PHE A 176 -15.26 -5.27 -36.99
CA PHE A 176 -14.73 -3.89 -37.07
C PHE A 176 -14.09 -3.53 -38.41
N GLY A 177 -14.00 -4.45 -39.38
CA GLY A 177 -13.30 -4.25 -40.65
C GLY A 177 -13.81 -3.11 -41.54
N LYS A 178 -15.02 -2.59 -41.27
CA LYS A 178 -15.62 -1.43 -41.96
C LYS A 178 -15.51 -0.11 -41.16
N SER A 179 -14.97 -0.14 -39.94
CA SER A 179 -14.93 1.02 -39.05
C SER A 179 -13.63 1.81 -39.22
N LYS A 180 -13.68 2.88 -40.02
CA LYS A 180 -12.55 3.81 -40.17
C LYS A 180 -12.04 4.33 -38.82
N PHE A 181 -12.93 4.62 -37.88
CA PHE A 181 -12.60 5.07 -36.52
C PHE A 181 -11.63 4.14 -35.78
N PHE A 182 -11.75 2.82 -35.95
CA PHE A 182 -10.84 1.85 -35.33
C PHE A 182 -9.60 1.54 -36.16
N ALA A 183 -9.55 1.97 -37.43
CA ALA A 183 -8.33 1.96 -38.23
C ALA A 183 -7.46 3.18 -37.89
N ASP A 184 -8.07 4.35 -37.74
CA ASP A 184 -7.40 5.60 -37.31
C ASP A 184 -6.93 5.52 -35.83
N HIS A 185 -7.59 4.71 -34.99
CA HIS A 185 -7.31 4.58 -33.55
C HIS A 185 -7.23 3.11 -33.05
N PRO A 186 -6.17 2.36 -33.40
CA PRO A 186 -6.05 0.93 -33.10
C PRO A 186 -5.93 0.55 -31.61
N PHE A 187 -5.64 1.52 -30.72
CA PHE A 187 -5.49 1.32 -29.27
C PHE A 187 -6.69 1.84 -28.44
N ALA A 188 -7.72 2.39 -29.08
CA ALA A 188 -8.87 2.97 -28.38
C ALA A 188 -9.75 1.91 -27.71
N LEU A 189 -10.01 0.77 -28.37
CA LEU A 189 -10.95 -0.25 -27.90
C LEU A 189 -10.68 -0.81 -26.48
N PRO A 190 -9.46 -1.23 -26.09
CA PRO A 190 -9.21 -1.68 -24.71
C PRO A 190 -9.47 -0.58 -23.68
N ASN A 191 -9.10 0.67 -23.98
CA ASN A 191 -9.29 1.81 -23.09
C ASN A 191 -10.78 2.18 -22.94
N LEU A 192 -11.57 2.04 -24.02
CA LEU A 192 -13.03 2.19 -23.99
C LEU A 192 -13.73 1.07 -23.21
N LEU A 193 -13.25 -0.18 -23.26
CA LEU A 193 -13.82 -1.24 -22.42
C LEU A 193 -13.50 -1.01 -20.92
N ILE A 194 -12.28 -0.55 -20.62
CA ILE A 194 -11.87 -0.28 -19.23
C ILE A 194 -12.61 0.94 -18.66
N SER A 195 -12.96 1.95 -19.48
CA SER A 195 -13.78 3.07 -19.00
C SER A 195 -15.20 2.65 -18.59
N ILE A 196 -15.76 1.59 -19.19
CA ILE A 196 -17.04 0.99 -18.72
C ILE A 196 -16.86 0.35 -17.34
N LEU A 197 -15.72 -0.29 -17.05
CA LEU A 197 -15.43 -0.82 -15.71
C LEU A 197 -15.31 0.31 -14.67
N PHE A 198 -14.68 1.42 -15.04
CA PHE A 198 -14.67 2.63 -14.19
C PHE A 198 -16.07 3.22 -13.99
N LEU A 199 -16.91 3.28 -15.04
CA LEU A 199 -18.29 3.77 -14.94
C LEU A 199 -19.12 2.95 -13.93
N ILE A 200 -18.96 1.62 -13.95
CA ILE A 200 -19.60 0.71 -13.00
C ILE A 200 -19.10 0.98 -11.57
N GLY A 201 -17.77 1.13 -11.39
CA GLY A 201 -17.16 1.48 -10.11
C GLY A 201 -17.64 2.82 -9.55
N ILE A 202 -17.67 3.86 -10.39
CA ILE A 202 -18.14 5.22 -10.04
C ILE A 202 -19.62 5.20 -9.68
N SER A 203 -20.47 4.52 -10.46
CA SER A 203 -21.91 4.39 -10.17
C SER A 203 -22.16 3.65 -8.86
N ALA A 204 -21.44 2.55 -8.60
CA ALA A 204 -21.53 1.82 -7.33
C ALA A 204 -21.09 2.68 -6.13
N GLY A 205 -20.02 3.47 -6.30
CA GLY A 205 -19.53 4.40 -5.28
C GLY A 205 -20.49 5.54 -4.99
N ILE A 206 -21.11 6.15 -6.01
CA ILE A 206 -22.12 7.21 -5.82
C ILE A 206 -23.32 6.67 -5.05
N LEU A 207 -23.89 5.54 -5.51
CA LEU A 207 -25.18 5.02 -5.04
C LEU A 207 -25.12 4.28 -3.71
N PHE A 208 -23.99 3.63 -3.37
CA PHE A 208 -23.94 2.70 -2.24
C PHE A 208 -22.77 2.89 -1.27
N PHE A 209 -21.66 3.51 -1.67
CA PHE A 209 -20.54 3.79 -0.75
C PHE A 209 -20.93 4.93 0.20
N ARG A 210 -20.61 4.79 1.48
CA ARG A 210 -20.85 5.81 2.52
C ARG A 210 -19.56 6.55 2.81
N GLU A 211 -19.67 7.84 3.16
CA GLU A 211 -18.52 8.57 3.71
C GLU A 211 -18.04 7.91 5.01
N THR A 212 -16.72 7.76 5.14
CA THR A 212 -16.05 7.08 6.26
C THR A 212 -15.45 8.09 7.24
N LEU A 213 -15.11 9.29 6.77
CA LEU A 213 -14.58 10.38 7.59
C LEU A 213 -15.59 10.80 8.67
N GLU A 214 -15.17 10.71 9.94
CA GLU A 214 -16.04 10.86 11.12
C GLU A 214 -16.79 12.20 11.15
N GLU A 215 -16.11 13.30 10.86
CA GLU A 215 -16.67 14.67 10.84
C GLU A 215 -17.77 14.86 9.79
N LYS A 216 -17.73 14.09 8.69
CA LYS A 216 -18.69 14.23 7.56
C LYS A 216 -19.73 13.12 7.50
N LYS A 217 -19.63 12.12 8.37
CA LYS A 217 -20.55 10.99 8.51
C LYS A 217 -22.01 11.39 8.79
N SER A 218 -22.25 12.60 9.31
CA SER A 218 -23.58 13.16 9.56
C SER A 218 -24.13 14.06 8.43
N GLN A 219 -23.39 14.28 7.34
CA GLN A 219 -23.86 15.09 6.21
C GLN A 219 -24.83 14.32 5.30
N ARG A 220 -25.77 15.04 4.65
CA ARG A 220 -26.84 14.44 3.85
C ARG A 220 -26.31 13.97 2.48
N ASP A 221 -25.96 12.69 2.39
CA ASP A 221 -25.40 12.07 1.17
C ASP A 221 -26.50 11.73 0.15
N TYR A 222 -26.71 12.64 -0.81
CA TYR A 222 -27.74 12.52 -1.86
C TYR A 222 -27.58 11.29 -2.75
N GLY A 223 -26.34 10.81 -2.97
CA GLY A 223 -26.09 9.61 -3.77
C GLY A 223 -26.67 8.35 -3.13
N LEU A 224 -26.57 8.24 -1.79
CA LEU A 224 -27.19 7.16 -1.02
C LEU A 224 -28.72 7.23 -0.99
N LEU A 225 -29.31 8.43 -1.07
CA LEU A 225 -30.76 8.59 -1.18
C LEU A 225 -31.24 8.09 -2.55
N LEU A 226 -30.57 8.48 -3.63
CA LEU A 226 -30.87 7.98 -4.98
C LEU A 226 -30.68 6.46 -5.08
N GLY A 227 -29.61 5.92 -4.50
CA GLY A 227 -29.37 4.47 -4.43
C GLY A 227 -30.47 3.72 -3.67
N LYS A 228 -30.95 4.26 -2.55
CA LYS A 228 -32.12 3.71 -1.83
C LYS A 228 -33.39 3.71 -2.70
N VAL A 229 -33.69 4.81 -3.38
CA VAL A 229 -34.89 4.93 -4.25
C VAL A 229 -34.83 3.94 -5.42
N LEU A 230 -33.71 3.88 -6.14
CA LEU A 230 -33.52 2.94 -7.25
C LEU A 230 -33.64 1.49 -6.79
N THR A 231 -33.06 1.14 -5.65
CA THR A 231 -33.04 -0.26 -5.16
C THR A 231 -34.33 -0.64 -4.44
N ALA A 232 -35.18 0.31 -4.01
CA ALA A 232 -36.46 0.02 -3.36
C ALA A 232 -37.40 -0.80 -4.25
N SER A 233 -37.47 -0.47 -5.55
CA SER A 233 -38.27 -1.20 -6.54
C SER A 233 -37.82 -2.65 -6.72
N CYS A 234 -36.51 -2.91 -6.64
CA CYS A 234 -35.92 -4.25 -6.74
C CYS A 234 -36.01 -5.03 -5.41
N THR A 235 -35.97 -4.33 -4.26
CA THR A 235 -35.98 -4.95 -2.92
C THR A 235 -37.40 -5.23 -2.42
N LYS A 236 -38.27 -5.76 -3.30
CA LYS A 236 -39.59 -6.29 -2.91
C LYS A 236 -39.47 -7.60 -2.13
N ARG A 237 -38.93 -7.55 -0.91
CA ARG A 237 -39.08 -8.64 0.06
C ARG A 237 -40.27 -8.34 0.98
N LYS A 238 -41.11 -9.36 1.17
CA LYS A 238 -42.41 -9.27 1.86
C LYS A 238 -42.26 -8.59 3.23
N ARG A 239 -43.05 -7.54 3.48
CA ARG A 239 -43.34 -7.07 4.84
C ARG A 239 -44.00 -8.23 5.57
N ALA A 240 -43.26 -8.90 6.46
CA ALA A 240 -43.84 -9.93 7.30
C ALA A 240 -44.91 -9.28 8.17
N ARG A 241 -46.17 -9.72 8.04
CA ARG A 241 -47.22 -9.41 9.02
C ARG A 241 -46.95 -10.26 10.26
N GLY A 242 -45.92 -9.88 11.02
CA GLY A 242 -45.91 -10.18 12.45
C GLY A 242 -47.07 -9.41 13.08
N TRP A 243 -47.96 -10.12 13.76
CA TRP A 243 -49.09 -9.52 14.46
C TRP A 243 -48.58 -8.99 15.80
N SER A 244 -48.22 -7.71 15.85
CA SER A 244 -48.01 -6.96 17.09
C SER A 244 -49.25 -6.11 17.36
N ASN A 245 -49.71 -6.06 18.61
CA ASN A 245 -50.90 -5.30 18.98
C ASN A 245 -50.72 -3.79 18.69
N PRO A 246 -51.81 -3.04 18.42
CA PRO A 246 -51.77 -1.58 18.28
C PRO A 246 -51.55 -0.82 19.60
N GLU A 247 -51.56 -1.53 20.74
CA GLU A 247 -51.53 -0.96 22.09
C GLU A 247 -50.21 -1.28 22.79
N GLU A 248 -49.16 -0.50 22.49
CA GLU A 248 -48.15 0.00 23.43
C GLU A 248 -47.09 0.86 22.70
N SER A 249 -46.49 1.82 23.43
CA SER A 249 -45.33 2.62 23.02
C SER A 249 -45.48 3.66 21.88
N GLU A 250 -46.55 4.47 21.92
CA GLU A 250 -46.36 5.90 21.58
C GLU A 250 -45.76 6.63 22.80
N PRO A 251 -44.67 7.40 22.66
CA PRO A 251 -44.13 8.22 23.74
C PRO A 251 -44.96 9.50 23.91
N PHE A 252 -46.13 9.37 24.53
CA PHE A 252 -46.92 10.49 25.03
C PHE A 252 -46.17 11.19 26.17
N LEU A 253 -45.52 12.31 25.89
CA LEU A 253 -45.28 13.42 26.83
C LEU A 253 -44.69 14.62 26.10
N ASP A 254 -45.51 15.64 25.88
CA ASP A 254 -45.10 17.01 25.55
C ASP A 254 -45.99 17.95 26.39
N GLY A 255 -45.39 18.87 27.15
CA GLY A 255 -46.10 19.72 28.11
C GLY A 255 -45.49 19.86 29.51
N THR A 256 -44.55 20.80 29.64
CA THR A 256 -44.38 21.68 30.82
C THR A 256 -44.49 21.09 32.24
N ALA A 257 -43.37 20.64 32.82
CA ALA A 257 -43.15 20.68 34.27
C ALA A 257 -41.65 20.82 34.60
N SER A 258 -41.33 21.78 35.48
CA SER A 258 -40.01 22.12 36.06
C SER A 258 -38.81 22.24 35.11
N GLU A 259 -38.26 23.46 35.03
CA GLU A 259 -36.82 23.61 34.92
C GLU A 259 -36.16 22.95 36.14
N LEU A 260 -35.24 22.00 35.95
CA LEU A 260 -34.23 21.68 36.95
C LEU A 260 -32.98 21.08 36.29
N SER A 261 -32.03 21.98 36.02
CA SER A 261 -30.58 21.79 35.94
C SER A 261 -30.03 20.35 35.98
N SER A 262 -30.22 19.59 34.90
CA SER A 262 -29.17 18.64 34.50
C SER A 262 -28.15 19.43 33.67
N PRO A 263 -26.86 19.46 34.03
CA PRO A 263 -25.88 20.15 33.21
C PRO A 263 -25.82 19.45 31.86
N VAL A 264 -25.96 20.21 30.78
CA VAL A 264 -25.53 19.75 29.46
C VAL A 264 -24.06 19.41 29.61
N ALA A 265 -23.76 18.10 29.67
CA ALA A 265 -22.40 17.61 29.73
C ALA A 265 -21.72 18.07 28.44
N ASN A 266 -20.97 19.17 28.54
CA ASN A 266 -20.21 19.77 27.46
C ASN A 266 -19.27 18.70 26.94
N ARG A 267 -19.72 17.99 25.90
CA ARG A 267 -19.01 16.86 25.32
C ARG A 267 -17.78 17.45 24.64
N ALA A 268 -16.69 17.49 25.41
CA ALA A 268 -15.50 18.27 25.09
C ALA A 268 -15.13 18.06 23.62
N PRO A 269 -14.85 19.13 22.85
CA PRO A 269 -14.53 19.01 21.44
C PRO A 269 -13.41 17.97 21.30
N PRO A 270 -13.61 16.93 20.46
CA PRO A 270 -12.80 15.73 20.52
C PRO A 270 -11.32 16.11 20.42
N LEU A 271 -10.55 15.75 21.46
CA LEU A 271 -9.17 16.22 21.65
C LEU A 271 -8.42 16.15 20.33
N PRO A 272 -7.85 17.28 19.84
CA PRO A 272 -7.33 17.36 18.49
C PRO A 272 -6.29 16.26 18.30
N LYS A 273 -6.59 15.32 17.38
CA LYS A 273 -5.80 14.09 17.18
C LYS A 273 -4.34 14.49 16.96
N LYS A 274 -3.52 14.33 18.00
CA LYS A 274 -2.16 14.88 18.07
C LYS A 274 -1.38 14.30 16.89
N ASN A 275 -1.06 15.16 15.91
CA ASN A 275 -0.37 14.75 14.69
C ASN A 275 0.88 13.96 15.09
N PRO A 276 1.03 12.69 14.65
CA PRO A 276 2.14 11.87 15.09
C PRO A 276 3.46 12.51 14.62
N GLY A 277 4.42 12.60 15.53
CA GLY A 277 5.73 13.15 15.20
C GLY A 277 6.39 12.31 14.11
N TRP A 278 6.98 12.93 13.09
CA TRP A 278 7.57 12.21 11.95
C TRP A 278 8.60 11.15 12.36
N ALA A 279 9.30 11.35 13.49
CA ALA A 279 10.21 10.36 14.09
C ALA A 279 9.53 9.04 14.48
N GLN A 280 8.23 9.05 14.83
CA GLN A 280 7.45 7.84 15.13
C GLN A 280 6.99 7.12 13.86
N VAL A 281 6.83 7.83 12.73
CA VAL A 281 6.53 7.25 11.41
C VAL A 281 7.78 6.58 10.83
N PHE A 282 8.93 7.24 10.94
CA PHE A 282 10.23 6.79 10.44
C PHE A 282 11.03 6.01 11.50
N SER A 283 10.39 5.02 12.14
CA SER A 283 11.07 4.09 13.06
C SER A 283 12.13 3.24 12.34
N ARG A 284 13.12 2.69 13.04
CA ARG A 284 14.21 1.92 12.41
C ARG A 284 13.69 0.76 11.56
N GLN A 285 12.71 0.00 12.04
CA GLN A 285 12.11 -1.12 11.31
C GLN A 285 11.21 -0.62 10.14
N SER A 286 10.45 0.46 10.35
CA SER A 286 9.70 1.13 9.28
C SER A 286 10.62 1.53 8.12
N ASN A 287 11.75 2.20 8.41
CA ASN A 287 12.71 2.66 7.39
C ASN A 287 13.33 1.51 6.59
N ILE A 288 13.76 0.43 7.26
CA ILE A 288 14.31 -0.75 6.58
C ILE A 288 13.25 -1.37 5.65
N ASN A 289 11.99 -1.50 6.11
CA ASN A 289 10.95 -2.09 5.28
C ASN A 289 10.46 -1.16 4.16
N LEU A 290 10.50 0.17 4.36
CA LEU A 290 10.25 1.15 3.29
C LEU A 290 11.27 1.00 2.15
N VAL A 291 12.55 0.75 2.46
CA VAL A 291 13.60 0.43 1.48
C VAL A 291 13.31 -0.90 0.78
N VAL A 292 13.07 -1.98 1.54
CA VAL A 292 12.73 -3.31 1.00
C VAL A 292 11.52 -3.26 0.05
N TYR A 293 10.42 -2.66 0.50
CA TYR A 293 9.19 -2.51 -0.28
C TYR A 293 9.43 -1.70 -1.57
N THR A 294 10.32 -0.70 -1.52
CA THR A 294 10.67 0.13 -2.68
C THR A 294 11.53 -0.64 -3.69
N PHE A 295 12.51 -1.43 -3.25
CA PHE A 295 13.29 -2.30 -4.14
C PHE A 295 12.42 -3.39 -4.77
N ILE A 296 11.56 -4.07 -4.00
CA ILE A 296 10.62 -5.08 -4.52
C ILE A 296 9.68 -4.46 -5.56
N ALA A 297 9.14 -3.27 -5.29
CA ALA A 297 8.31 -2.54 -6.23
C ALA A 297 9.08 -2.11 -7.50
N MET A 298 10.34 -1.69 -7.36
CA MET A 298 11.23 -1.31 -8.46
C MET A 298 11.52 -2.50 -9.38
N HIS A 299 12.11 -3.57 -8.85
CA HIS A 299 12.56 -4.69 -9.70
C HIS A 299 11.39 -5.55 -10.21
N SER A 300 10.28 -5.68 -9.47
CA SER A 300 9.11 -6.39 -9.98
C SER A 300 8.42 -5.63 -11.13
N ALA A 301 8.20 -4.31 -10.98
CA ALA A 301 7.56 -3.51 -12.04
C ALA A 301 8.46 -3.40 -13.28
N ALA A 302 9.78 -3.31 -13.08
CA ALA A 302 10.76 -3.41 -14.15
C ALA A 302 10.66 -4.75 -14.88
N TYR A 303 10.64 -5.89 -14.16
CA TYR A 303 10.52 -7.22 -14.75
C TYR A 303 9.28 -7.38 -15.61
N ASP A 304 8.09 -7.05 -15.07
CA ASP A 304 6.82 -7.29 -15.77
C ASP A 304 6.72 -6.52 -17.09
N GLN A 305 7.31 -5.33 -17.13
CA GLN A 305 7.36 -4.52 -18.35
C GLN A 305 8.49 -4.92 -19.30
N LEU A 306 9.70 -5.15 -18.79
CA LEU A 306 10.85 -5.62 -19.56
C LEU A 306 10.55 -6.93 -20.28
N LEU A 307 9.80 -7.82 -19.61
CA LEU A 307 9.32 -9.07 -20.16
C LEU A 307 8.37 -8.86 -21.35
N ALA A 308 7.41 -7.95 -21.27
CA ALA A 308 6.51 -7.66 -22.39
C ALA A 308 7.28 -7.11 -23.61
N ILE A 309 8.30 -6.27 -23.37
CA ILE A 309 9.21 -5.77 -24.41
C ILE A 309 10.04 -6.92 -25.02
N PHE A 310 10.68 -7.75 -24.19
CA PHE A 310 11.54 -8.86 -24.61
C PHE A 310 10.78 -9.96 -25.38
N MET A 311 9.53 -10.24 -25.00
CA MET A 311 8.66 -11.13 -25.77
C MET A 311 8.22 -10.50 -27.10
N HIS A 312 8.07 -9.18 -27.17
CA HIS A 312 7.72 -8.53 -28.42
C HIS A 312 8.92 -8.42 -29.39
N TYR A 313 10.13 -8.19 -28.86
CA TYR A 313 11.35 -7.97 -29.64
C TYR A 313 11.63 -9.13 -30.62
N PRO A 314 12.07 -8.86 -31.87
CA PRO A 314 12.19 -9.86 -32.93
C PRO A 314 13.13 -11.04 -32.61
N VAL A 315 12.88 -12.16 -33.28
CA VAL A 315 13.69 -13.38 -33.15
C VAL A 315 14.98 -13.24 -33.95
N GLN A 316 16.13 -13.37 -33.27
CA GLN A 316 17.43 -13.50 -33.92
C GLN A 316 17.71 -14.98 -34.24
N SER A 317 18.37 -15.26 -35.37
CA SER A 317 18.70 -16.62 -35.81
C SER A 317 20.06 -17.06 -35.26
N SER A 318 20.21 -18.32 -34.84
CA SER A 318 21.48 -18.87 -34.31
C SER A 318 22.62 -19.00 -35.34
N HIS A 319 22.37 -18.63 -36.60
CA HIS A 319 23.34 -18.58 -37.70
C HIS A 319 23.70 -17.14 -38.13
N ASP A 320 23.19 -16.14 -37.41
CA ASP A 320 23.53 -14.74 -37.57
C ASP A 320 25.00 -14.51 -37.15
N PRO A 321 25.87 -13.92 -38.00
CA PRO A 321 27.28 -13.72 -37.69
C PRO A 321 27.53 -12.80 -36.48
N GLU A 322 26.54 -12.04 -36.01
CA GLU A 322 26.69 -11.23 -34.81
C GLU A 322 26.52 -12.01 -33.49
N VAL A 323 25.98 -13.24 -33.55
CA VAL A 323 25.68 -14.06 -32.36
C VAL A 323 26.91 -14.88 -31.93
N HIS A 324 27.38 -14.64 -30.71
CA HIS A 324 28.44 -15.43 -30.06
C HIS A 324 27.96 -15.97 -28.71
N LEU A 325 27.46 -17.21 -28.74
CA LEU A 325 26.95 -17.89 -27.55
C LEU A 325 28.07 -18.18 -26.53
N PRO A 326 27.77 -18.19 -25.21
CA PRO A 326 26.43 -18.07 -24.62
C PRO A 326 26.00 -16.64 -24.27
N LEU A 327 26.86 -15.61 -24.47
CA LEU A 327 26.61 -14.27 -23.90
C LEU A 327 26.18 -13.19 -24.91
N LYS A 328 26.66 -13.22 -26.16
CA LYS A 328 26.34 -12.19 -27.16
C LYS A 328 25.16 -12.65 -28.04
N PHE A 329 23.97 -12.15 -27.72
CA PHE A 329 22.77 -12.20 -28.55
C PHE A 329 21.82 -11.04 -28.20
N ALA A 330 21.03 -10.60 -29.17
CA ALA A 330 20.01 -9.55 -29.03
C ALA A 330 18.56 -10.09 -29.16
N GLY A 331 18.37 -11.29 -29.69
CA GLY A 331 17.05 -11.84 -30.04
C GLY A 331 16.06 -12.00 -28.89
N GLY A 332 14.79 -11.71 -29.18
CA GLY A 332 13.61 -11.96 -28.35
C GLY A 332 12.73 -13.09 -28.89
N PHE A 333 11.40 -12.94 -28.76
CA PHE A 333 10.43 -13.97 -29.13
C PHE A 333 9.60 -13.62 -30.38
N GLY A 334 9.53 -12.34 -30.79
CA GLY A 334 8.76 -11.87 -31.92
C GLY A 334 7.24 -12.07 -31.81
N ILE A 335 6.66 -12.07 -30.59
CA ILE A 335 5.24 -12.35 -30.39
C ILE A 335 4.39 -11.08 -30.22
N GLY A 336 3.19 -11.10 -30.81
CA GLY A 336 2.23 -9.99 -30.73
C GLY A 336 1.51 -9.90 -29.39
N SER A 337 1.01 -8.70 -29.10
CA SER A 337 0.25 -8.28 -27.91
C SER A 337 -0.78 -9.28 -27.39
N ASN A 338 -1.53 -9.98 -28.27
CA ASN A 338 -2.52 -10.98 -27.86
C ASN A 338 -1.89 -12.25 -27.26
N GLN A 339 -0.75 -12.72 -27.77
CA GLN A 339 -0.05 -13.86 -27.15
C GLN A 339 0.57 -13.43 -25.82
N ILE A 340 1.18 -12.24 -25.76
CA ILE A 340 1.69 -11.64 -24.52
C ILE A 340 0.57 -11.53 -23.48
N GLY A 341 -0.58 -10.97 -23.87
CA GLY A 341 -1.77 -10.84 -23.02
C GLY A 341 -2.25 -12.18 -22.49
N LEU A 342 -2.36 -13.21 -23.33
CA LEU A 342 -2.73 -14.57 -22.92
C LEU A 342 -1.75 -15.18 -21.90
N LEU A 343 -0.44 -15.01 -22.10
CA LEU A 343 0.58 -15.48 -21.16
C LEU A 343 0.43 -14.76 -19.80
N PHE A 344 0.20 -13.44 -19.79
CA PHE A 344 -0.09 -12.70 -18.57
C PHE A 344 -1.43 -13.10 -17.91
N THR A 345 -2.47 -13.46 -18.68
CA THR A 345 -3.73 -13.99 -18.14
C THR A 345 -3.52 -15.30 -17.39
N VAL A 346 -2.78 -16.26 -17.98
CA VAL A 346 -2.47 -17.55 -17.33
C VAL A 346 -1.63 -17.34 -16.07
N TYR A 347 -0.60 -16.49 -16.15
CA TYR A 347 0.21 -16.05 -15.00
C TYR A 347 -0.65 -15.49 -13.86
N GLY A 348 -1.59 -14.59 -14.17
CA GLY A 348 -2.48 -14.00 -13.17
C GLY A 348 -3.47 -15.00 -12.58
N VAL A 349 -4.03 -15.92 -13.38
CA VAL A 349 -4.97 -16.95 -12.91
C VAL A 349 -4.27 -17.91 -11.94
N PHE A 350 -3.07 -18.38 -12.29
CA PHE A 350 -2.21 -19.10 -11.33
C PHE A 350 -1.97 -18.24 -10.08
N GLY A 351 -1.68 -16.95 -10.26
CA GLY A 351 -1.44 -16.04 -9.15
C GLY A 351 -2.62 -15.87 -8.18
N MET A 352 -3.86 -15.87 -8.69
CA MET A 352 -5.07 -15.90 -7.86
C MET A 352 -5.14 -17.18 -7.02
N LEU A 353 -4.86 -18.35 -7.62
CA LEU A 353 -4.88 -19.64 -6.93
C LEU A 353 -3.83 -19.70 -5.82
N VAL A 354 -2.60 -19.24 -6.10
CA VAL A 354 -1.53 -19.14 -5.09
C VAL A 354 -1.93 -18.18 -3.95
N GLN A 355 -2.47 -17.00 -4.29
CA GLN A 355 -2.85 -15.97 -3.30
C GLN A 355 -3.96 -16.43 -2.33
N PHE A 356 -4.94 -17.22 -2.80
CA PHE A 356 -6.03 -17.71 -1.96
C PHE A 356 -5.69 -19.00 -1.22
N PHE A 357 -5.16 -20.02 -1.92
CA PHE A 357 -5.05 -21.37 -1.36
C PHE A 357 -3.69 -21.67 -0.74
N ILE A 358 -2.61 -21.02 -1.20
CA ILE A 358 -1.23 -21.38 -0.82
C ILE A 358 -0.62 -20.34 0.14
N PHE A 359 -0.80 -19.04 -0.13
CA PHE A 359 -0.25 -17.98 0.71
C PHE A 359 -0.74 -18.03 2.18
N PRO A 360 -2.06 -18.11 2.49
CA PRO A 360 -2.53 -18.09 3.88
C PRO A 360 -2.10 -19.28 4.78
N PRO A 361 -1.98 -20.53 4.31
CA PRO A 361 -1.37 -21.59 5.12
C PRO A 361 0.15 -21.48 5.21
N PHE A 362 0.86 -21.10 4.15
CA PHE A 362 2.33 -20.98 4.20
C PHE A 362 2.78 -19.84 5.11
N ALA A 363 2.16 -18.65 5.02
CA ALA A 363 2.49 -17.51 5.86
C ALA A 363 2.28 -17.81 7.36
N ARG A 364 1.23 -18.58 7.71
CA ARG A 364 0.99 -19.05 9.08
C ARG A 364 1.97 -20.14 9.54
N LYS A 365 2.43 -21.01 8.64
CA LYS A 365 3.34 -22.12 9.00
C LYS A 365 4.80 -21.68 9.14
N TYR A 366 5.26 -20.75 8.31
CA TYR A 366 6.68 -20.38 8.21
C TYR A 366 6.99 -18.94 8.67
N GLY A 367 5.98 -18.12 8.96
CA GLY A 367 6.12 -16.69 9.28
C GLY A 367 6.27 -15.82 8.03
N VAL A 368 5.89 -14.53 8.11
CA VAL A 368 5.94 -13.65 6.94
C VAL A 368 7.37 -13.22 6.60
N LEU A 369 8.25 -13.07 7.60
CA LEU A 369 9.64 -12.68 7.40
C LEU A 369 10.46 -13.75 6.67
N ASN A 370 10.25 -15.04 6.97
CA ASN A 370 10.99 -16.12 6.32
C ASN A 370 10.52 -16.34 4.87
N CYS A 371 9.21 -16.18 4.61
CA CYS A 371 8.68 -16.15 3.25
C CYS A 371 9.33 -15.01 2.44
N LEU A 372 9.42 -13.80 3.01
CA LEU A 372 10.04 -12.65 2.35
C LEU A 372 11.53 -12.88 2.05
N LYS A 373 12.30 -13.45 2.99
CA LYS A 373 13.71 -13.82 2.80
C LYS A 373 13.88 -14.82 1.66
N ALA A 374 13.08 -15.89 1.63
CA ALA A 374 13.12 -16.89 0.56
C ALA A 374 12.82 -16.29 -0.82
N CYS A 375 11.78 -15.45 -0.94
CA CYS A 375 11.44 -14.80 -2.21
C CYS A 375 12.51 -13.79 -2.67
N SER A 376 13.13 -13.05 -1.74
CA SER A 376 14.18 -12.08 -2.08
C SER A 376 15.45 -12.72 -2.66
N LEU A 377 15.81 -13.94 -2.25
CA LEU A 377 16.89 -14.72 -2.88
C LEU A 377 16.51 -15.31 -4.24
N ALA A 378 15.22 -15.58 -4.46
CA ALA A 378 14.74 -16.21 -5.69
C ALA A 378 14.70 -15.24 -6.88
N PHE A 379 14.36 -13.95 -6.68
CA PHE A 379 14.22 -12.99 -7.78
C PHE A 379 15.51 -12.84 -8.63
N PRO A 380 16.71 -12.62 -8.08
CA PRO A 380 17.93 -12.48 -8.90
C PRO A 380 18.25 -13.72 -9.73
N LEU A 381 18.00 -14.92 -9.20
CA LEU A 381 18.24 -16.19 -9.91
C LEU A 381 17.33 -16.31 -11.13
N ILE A 382 16.05 -15.96 -10.99
CA ILE A 382 15.09 -15.93 -12.11
C ILE A 382 15.53 -14.88 -13.14
N TYR A 383 15.97 -13.70 -12.70
CA TYR A 383 16.38 -12.61 -13.60
C TYR A 383 17.65 -12.97 -14.38
N VAL A 384 18.64 -13.63 -13.76
CA VAL A 384 19.82 -14.19 -14.44
C VAL A 384 19.42 -15.27 -15.46
N ALA A 385 18.44 -16.12 -15.15
CA ALA A 385 17.99 -17.19 -16.03
C ALA A 385 17.12 -16.71 -17.22
N THR A 386 16.40 -15.59 -17.06
CA THR A 386 15.40 -15.10 -18.03
C THR A 386 15.93 -14.86 -19.46
N PRO A 387 17.07 -14.18 -19.72
CA PRO A 387 17.50 -13.94 -21.10
C PRO A 387 17.77 -15.23 -21.89
N PHE A 388 18.25 -16.28 -21.22
CA PHE A 388 18.56 -17.56 -21.86
C PHE A 388 17.34 -18.30 -22.40
N THR A 389 16.10 -17.92 -22.01
CA THR A 389 14.90 -18.51 -22.63
C THR A 389 14.81 -18.21 -24.12
N ALA A 390 15.35 -17.09 -24.61
CA ALA A 390 15.33 -16.75 -26.03
C ALA A 390 16.17 -17.71 -26.90
N LEU A 391 17.20 -18.35 -26.32
CA LEU A 391 18.09 -19.29 -27.01
C LEU A 391 17.43 -20.65 -27.31
N LEU A 392 16.21 -20.90 -26.82
CA LEU A 392 15.51 -22.17 -27.05
C LEU A 392 15.12 -22.33 -28.54
N PRO A 393 15.35 -23.50 -29.15
CA PRO A 393 15.34 -23.67 -30.61
C PRO A 393 13.94 -23.68 -31.24
N THR A 394 12.88 -23.80 -30.44
CA THR A 394 11.49 -23.91 -30.92
C THR A 394 10.62 -22.91 -30.20
N ASN A 395 9.80 -22.15 -30.94
CA ASN A 395 8.91 -21.12 -30.39
C ASN A 395 8.01 -21.65 -29.24
N SER A 396 7.51 -22.88 -29.36
CA SER A 396 6.73 -23.54 -28.30
C SER A 396 7.53 -23.81 -27.03
N MET A 397 8.81 -24.22 -27.15
CA MET A 397 9.71 -24.36 -25.99
C MET A 397 10.03 -23.00 -25.38
N ARG A 398 10.29 -21.99 -26.23
CA ARG A 398 10.55 -20.61 -25.83
C ARG A 398 9.42 -20.07 -24.95
N GLN A 399 8.17 -20.14 -25.44
CA GLN A 399 6.98 -19.72 -24.71
C GLN A 399 6.71 -20.59 -23.46
N GLY A 400 6.91 -21.92 -23.53
CA GLY A 400 6.70 -22.83 -22.41
C GLY A 400 7.64 -22.59 -21.23
N VAL A 401 8.94 -22.42 -21.49
CA VAL A 401 9.92 -22.14 -20.41
C VAL A 401 9.76 -20.71 -19.90
N MET A 402 9.43 -19.74 -20.78
CA MET A 402 9.09 -18.37 -20.35
C MET A 402 7.86 -18.37 -19.41
N MET A 403 6.83 -19.15 -19.72
CA MET A 403 5.69 -19.35 -18.82
C MET A 403 6.15 -19.89 -17.46
N VAL A 404 6.99 -20.93 -17.41
CA VAL A 404 7.51 -21.45 -16.13
C VAL A 404 8.25 -20.36 -15.34
N MET A 405 9.11 -19.57 -15.99
CA MET A 405 9.80 -18.45 -15.34
C MET A 405 8.84 -17.35 -14.86
N MET A 406 7.79 -17.03 -15.63
CA MET A 406 6.71 -16.13 -15.21
C MET A 406 5.99 -16.66 -13.96
N LEU A 407 5.63 -17.94 -13.93
CA LEU A 407 4.95 -18.55 -12.78
C LEU A 407 5.84 -18.57 -11.53
N MET A 408 7.14 -18.87 -11.67
CA MET A 408 8.12 -18.81 -10.57
C MET A 408 8.29 -17.39 -10.04
N LYS A 409 8.44 -16.38 -10.91
CA LYS A 409 8.49 -14.96 -10.52
C LYS A 409 7.19 -14.52 -9.86
N GLY A 410 6.06 -14.94 -10.40
CA GLY A 410 4.71 -14.64 -9.89
C GLY A 410 4.53 -15.16 -8.48
N PHE A 411 4.84 -16.44 -8.25
CA PHE A 411 4.83 -17.05 -6.92
C PHE A 411 5.65 -16.21 -5.92
N CYS A 412 6.88 -15.83 -6.27
CA CYS A 412 7.72 -14.99 -5.40
C CYS A 412 7.11 -13.61 -5.14
N GLY A 413 6.49 -12.97 -6.14
CA GLY A 413 5.81 -11.68 -6.00
C GLY A 413 4.58 -11.73 -5.07
N ILE A 414 3.78 -12.80 -5.18
CA ILE A 414 2.55 -13.02 -4.42
C ILE A 414 2.82 -13.23 -2.92
N PHE A 415 4.01 -13.73 -2.57
CA PHE A 415 4.46 -13.75 -1.18
C PHE A 415 5.13 -12.42 -0.79
N ALA A 416 6.05 -11.88 -1.60
CA ALA A 416 6.85 -10.73 -1.23
C ALA A 416 6.04 -9.45 -0.94
N PHE A 417 5.08 -9.08 -1.80
CA PHE A 417 4.30 -7.85 -1.62
C PHE A 417 3.40 -7.90 -0.37
N PRO A 418 2.60 -8.96 -0.12
CA PRO A 418 1.85 -9.09 1.13
C PRO A 418 2.73 -9.20 2.38
N CYS A 419 3.81 -9.99 2.36
CA CYS A 419 4.70 -10.13 3.52
C CYS A 419 5.34 -8.79 3.93
N SER A 420 5.87 -8.02 2.98
CA SER A 420 6.41 -6.69 3.27
C SER A 420 5.30 -5.71 3.71
N THR A 421 4.08 -5.79 3.15
CA THR A 421 2.94 -4.96 3.60
C THR A 421 2.50 -5.28 5.04
N ILE A 422 2.51 -6.55 5.43
CA ILE A 422 2.21 -7.00 6.80
C ILE A 422 3.30 -6.52 7.77
N LEU A 423 4.57 -6.73 7.45
CA LEU A 423 5.69 -6.24 8.27
C LEU A 423 5.67 -4.71 8.41
N LEU A 424 5.22 -3.96 7.39
CA LEU A 424 5.08 -2.50 7.47
C LEU A 424 3.95 -2.12 8.42
N THR A 425 2.84 -2.85 8.36
CA THR A 425 1.67 -2.66 9.23
C THR A 425 2.02 -2.92 10.69
N ASN A 426 2.77 -3.99 10.97
CA ASN A 426 3.28 -4.31 12.31
C ASN A 426 4.38 -3.34 12.80
N SER A 427 4.99 -2.55 11.90
CA SER A 427 6.02 -1.56 12.28
C SER A 427 5.48 -0.21 12.75
N ALA A 428 4.17 0.03 12.61
CA ALA A 428 3.50 1.23 13.10
C ALA A 428 3.16 1.08 14.59
N SER A 429 3.50 2.09 15.41
CA SER A 429 3.16 2.10 16.84
C SER A 429 1.72 2.52 17.15
N SER A 430 0.96 3.03 16.17
CA SER A 430 -0.44 3.40 16.35
C SER A 430 -1.25 3.36 15.05
N LEU A 431 -2.58 3.30 15.19
CA LEU A 431 -3.53 3.41 14.08
C LEU A 431 -3.48 4.77 13.37
N SER A 432 -3.13 5.85 14.07
CA SER A 432 -2.96 7.18 13.45
C SER A 432 -1.68 7.26 12.61
N ILE A 433 -0.61 6.58 13.02
CA ILE A 433 0.63 6.46 12.25
C ILE A 433 0.44 5.55 11.03
N LEU A 434 -0.35 4.48 11.16
CA LEU A 434 -0.54 3.47 10.10
C LEU A 434 -1.03 4.08 8.77
N GLY A 435 -1.91 5.07 8.80
CA GLY A 435 -2.38 5.79 7.61
C GLY A 435 -1.25 6.57 6.93
N THR A 436 -0.52 7.40 7.69
CA THR A 436 0.61 8.19 7.20
C THR A 436 1.73 7.30 6.67
N LEU A 437 2.08 6.23 7.38
CA LEU A 437 3.11 5.27 6.97
C LEU A 437 2.77 4.58 5.64
N ASN A 438 1.52 4.15 5.47
CA ASN A 438 1.05 3.58 4.20
C ASN A 438 1.03 4.60 3.05
N GLY A 439 0.76 5.88 3.35
CA GLY A 439 0.88 6.98 2.39
C GLY A 439 2.33 7.16 1.93
N VAL A 440 3.26 7.32 2.88
CA VAL A 440 4.71 7.43 2.65
C VAL A 440 5.23 6.23 1.84
N ALA A 441 4.90 5.00 2.23
CA ALA A 441 5.28 3.80 1.50
C ALA A 441 4.73 3.77 0.06
N THR A 442 3.54 4.32 -0.17
CA THR A 442 2.95 4.42 -1.52
C THR A 442 3.71 5.42 -2.38
N SER A 443 4.12 6.58 -1.84
CA SER A 443 4.92 7.57 -2.56
C SER A 443 6.37 7.10 -2.82
N ILE A 444 7.08 6.56 -1.82
CA ILE A 444 8.48 6.12 -2.02
C ILE A 444 8.52 4.92 -2.99
N SER A 445 7.63 3.93 -2.83
CA SER A 445 7.54 2.82 -3.80
C SER A 445 7.10 3.26 -5.20
N ALA A 446 6.39 4.38 -5.34
CA ALA A 446 6.07 4.95 -6.65
C ALA A 446 7.31 5.52 -7.35
N VAL A 447 8.27 6.11 -6.61
CA VAL A 447 9.60 6.45 -7.15
C VAL A 447 10.36 5.19 -7.57
N GLY A 448 10.32 4.11 -6.77
CA GLY A 448 10.86 2.80 -7.16
C GLY A 448 10.25 2.25 -8.45
N ARG A 449 8.90 2.23 -8.56
CA ARG A 449 8.17 1.87 -9.78
C ARG A 449 8.42 2.81 -10.96
N ALA A 450 8.99 3.99 -10.74
CA ALA A 450 9.43 4.87 -11.82
C ALA A 450 10.85 4.51 -12.30
N ALA A 451 11.79 4.42 -11.36
CA ALA A 451 13.20 4.15 -11.65
C ALA A 451 13.42 2.78 -12.32
N GLY A 452 12.69 1.74 -11.89
CA GLY A 452 12.84 0.37 -12.38
C GLY A 452 12.62 0.24 -13.90
N PRO A 453 11.41 0.53 -14.43
CA PRO A 453 11.14 0.49 -15.86
C PRO A 453 12.02 1.43 -16.70
N ALA A 454 12.36 2.63 -16.21
CA ALA A 454 13.26 3.54 -16.91
C ALA A 454 14.66 2.93 -17.09
N LEU A 455 15.24 2.38 -16.01
CA LEU A 455 16.54 1.69 -16.03
C LEU A 455 16.51 0.45 -16.92
N ALA A 456 15.48 -0.39 -16.79
CA ALA A 456 15.32 -1.61 -17.56
C ALA A 456 15.15 -1.33 -19.07
N GLY A 457 14.31 -0.35 -19.43
CA GLY A 457 14.13 0.06 -20.83
C GLY A 457 15.40 0.65 -21.45
N ALA A 458 16.10 1.52 -20.72
CA ALA A 458 17.35 2.12 -21.21
C ALA A 458 18.48 1.08 -21.36
N THR A 459 18.62 0.17 -20.39
CA THR A 459 19.63 -0.91 -20.46
C THR A 459 19.26 -2.02 -21.44
N PHE A 460 17.98 -2.22 -21.78
CA PHE A 460 17.57 -3.11 -22.85
C PHE A 460 17.98 -2.53 -24.21
N SER A 461 17.65 -1.26 -24.48
CA SER A 461 18.08 -0.56 -25.71
C SER A 461 19.60 -0.61 -25.86
N ALA A 462 20.35 -0.13 -24.86
CA ALA A 462 21.81 -0.15 -24.92
C ALA A 462 22.41 -1.58 -24.94
N GLY A 463 21.73 -2.57 -24.37
CA GLY A 463 22.11 -3.97 -24.48
C GLY A 463 21.94 -4.50 -25.90
N VAL A 464 20.80 -4.21 -26.54
CA VAL A 464 20.52 -4.52 -27.94
C VAL A 464 21.52 -3.84 -28.89
N ASP A 465 21.79 -2.54 -28.69
CA ASP A 465 22.74 -1.75 -29.50
C ASP A 465 24.17 -2.35 -29.55
N ILE A 466 24.55 -3.14 -28.53
CA ILE A 466 25.88 -3.78 -28.40
C ILE A 466 25.82 -5.30 -28.67
N GLY A 467 24.61 -5.85 -28.88
CA GLY A 467 24.39 -7.30 -29.11
C GLY A 467 24.35 -8.16 -27.83
N TYR A 468 24.08 -7.59 -26.66
CA TYR A 468 24.01 -8.26 -25.37
C TYR A 468 22.71 -7.93 -24.60
N VAL A 469 21.59 -8.56 -24.98
CA VAL A 469 20.30 -8.41 -24.27
C VAL A 469 20.38 -8.81 -22.79
N ILE A 470 21.36 -9.64 -22.41
CA ILE A 470 21.64 -10.07 -21.04
C ILE A 470 21.86 -8.88 -20.08
N ILE A 471 22.45 -7.77 -20.55
CA ILE A 471 22.87 -6.64 -19.70
C ILE A 471 21.69 -6.07 -18.88
N CYS A 472 20.51 -5.92 -19.48
CA CYS A 472 19.34 -5.40 -18.77
C CYS A 472 18.83 -6.35 -17.68
N TRP A 473 18.84 -7.65 -17.96
CA TRP A 473 18.40 -8.70 -17.03
C TRP A 473 19.38 -8.88 -15.87
N TRP A 474 20.68 -8.77 -16.11
CA TRP A 474 21.70 -8.85 -15.05
C TRP A 474 21.80 -7.55 -14.24
N THR A 475 21.56 -6.38 -14.86
CA THR A 475 21.35 -5.12 -14.12
C THR A 475 20.14 -5.24 -13.20
N LEU A 476 19.04 -5.82 -13.68
CA LEU A 476 17.84 -6.07 -12.88
C LEU A 476 18.09 -7.10 -11.76
N ALA A 477 18.89 -8.14 -12.02
CA ALA A 477 19.34 -9.10 -11.01
C ALA A 477 20.18 -8.42 -9.91
N LEU A 478 21.11 -7.52 -10.27
CA LEU A 478 21.90 -6.74 -9.32
C LEU A 478 21.02 -5.85 -8.43
N VAL A 479 20.03 -5.16 -9.01
CA VAL A 479 19.02 -4.40 -8.23
C VAL A 479 18.23 -5.31 -7.30
N GLY A 480 17.93 -6.55 -7.72
CA GLY A 480 17.32 -7.58 -6.87
C GLY A 480 18.22 -8.00 -5.69
N VAL A 481 19.52 -8.22 -5.92
CA VAL A 481 20.49 -8.56 -4.86
C VAL A 481 20.64 -7.42 -3.86
N LEU A 482 20.79 -6.18 -4.34
CA LEU A 482 20.85 -4.99 -3.49
C LEU A 482 19.56 -4.80 -2.68
N GLY A 483 18.40 -5.10 -3.28
CA GLY A 483 17.10 -5.10 -2.61
C GLY A 483 16.90 -6.23 -1.60
N ALA A 484 17.60 -7.36 -1.76
CA ALA A 484 17.56 -8.46 -0.81
C ALA A 484 18.31 -8.12 0.50
N VAL A 485 19.51 -7.52 0.43
CA VAL A 485 20.34 -7.20 1.62
C VAL A 485 19.56 -6.61 2.81
N PRO A 486 18.75 -5.54 2.68
CA PRO A 486 18.02 -4.96 3.82
C PRO A 486 16.95 -5.88 4.45
N VAL A 487 16.49 -6.92 3.76
CA VAL A 487 15.51 -7.90 4.31
C VAL A 487 16.10 -8.66 5.52
N TRP A 488 17.42 -8.76 5.64
CA TRP A 488 18.08 -9.40 6.79
C TRP A 488 18.10 -8.52 8.05
N GLY A 489 17.88 -7.20 7.89
CA GLY A 489 17.70 -6.26 9.01
C GLY A 489 16.26 -6.18 9.56
N LEU A 490 15.30 -6.82 8.89
CA LEU A 490 13.91 -6.85 9.31
C LEU A 490 13.68 -7.83 10.46
N VAL A 491 12.92 -7.37 11.46
CA VAL A 491 12.40 -8.17 12.58
C VAL A 491 10.88 -8.21 12.49
N GLU A 492 10.29 -9.40 12.67
CA GLU A 492 8.85 -9.58 12.69
C GLU A 492 8.31 -9.10 14.06
N MET A 493 7.91 -7.82 14.12
CA MET A 493 7.32 -7.25 15.33
C MET A 493 5.91 -7.78 15.57
N GLU A 494 5.51 -7.84 16.83
CA GLU A 494 4.15 -8.24 17.22
C GLU A 494 3.15 -7.18 16.78
N GLY A 495 2.34 -7.53 15.77
CA GLY A 495 1.29 -6.67 15.27
C GLY A 495 0.12 -6.55 16.25
N PHE A 496 -0.78 -5.60 15.98
CA PHE A 496 -1.96 -5.26 16.79
C PHE A 496 -2.99 -6.39 17.05
N ALA A 497 -2.67 -7.65 16.74
CA ALA A 497 -3.53 -8.82 16.89
C ALA A 497 -3.03 -9.82 17.95
N ARG A 498 -2.03 -9.44 18.78
CA ARG A 498 -1.52 -10.27 19.90
C ARG A 498 -1.76 -9.69 21.29
N SER A 499 -1.67 -8.36 21.46
CA SER A 499 -1.97 -7.66 22.72
C SER A 499 -3.48 -7.53 23.00
N SER A 500 -4.14 -8.69 23.03
CA SER A 500 -5.55 -8.88 23.45
C SER A 500 -5.94 -10.37 23.53
N SER A 501 -4.98 -11.28 23.77
CA SER A 501 -5.25 -12.69 24.11
C SER A 501 -4.51 -13.16 25.36
N ASP A 502 -3.62 -12.32 25.89
CA ASP A 502 -2.63 -12.66 26.90
C ASP A 502 -2.72 -11.67 28.10
N ASP A 503 -3.64 -10.69 28.04
CA ASP A 503 -3.87 -9.64 29.05
C ASP A 503 -5.18 -9.86 29.88
N ASP A 504 -5.94 -10.94 29.60
CA ASP A 504 -7.31 -11.19 30.14
C ASP A 504 -7.35 -12.33 31.20
N ASP A 505 -6.25 -13.05 31.46
CA ASP A 505 -6.22 -14.28 32.30
C ASP A 505 -5.46 -14.15 33.65
N ASP A 506 -4.66 -13.09 33.88
CA ASP A 506 -3.83 -12.91 35.10
C ASP A 506 -4.49 -11.97 36.15
N SER A 507 -5.78 -12.15 36.43
CA SER A 507 -6.45 -11.50 37.57
C SER A 507 -7.58 -12.37 38.17
N GLU A 508 -7.20 -13.38 38.94
CA GLU A 508 -8.06 -14.00 39.97
C GLU A 508 -7.65 -13.48 41.36
N ASP A 509 -8.60 -13.44 42.29
CA ASP A 509 -8.51 -12.70 43.55
C ASP A 509 -7.76 -13.47 44.67
N GLU A 510 -6.91 -12.77 45.44
CA GLU A 510 -6.39 -13.23 46.74
C GLU A 510 -6.67 -12.16 47.83
N ASP A 511 -7.92 -12.10 48.29
CA ASP A 511 -8.29 -11.48 49.57
C ASP A 511 -8.36 -12.59 50.65
N ASP A 512 -7.50 -12.55 51.68
CA ASP A 512 -7.92 -12.29 53.07
C ASP A 512 -6.81 -12.53 54.13
N GLU A 513 -6.86 -11.66 55.15
CA GLU A 513 -6.43 -11.77 56.56
C GLU A 513 -5.29 -12.74 56.98
N ASP A 514 -4.23 -12.16 57.55
CA ASP A 514 -3.73 -12.59 58.88
C ASP A 514 -3.17 -11.37 59.65
N ALA A 515 -3.25 -11.36 60.98
CA ALA A 515 -3.02 -10.17 61.80
C ALA A 515 -2.20 -10.45 63.07
N THR A 516 -1.24 -9.58 63.42
CA THR A 516 -0.72 -9.47 64.79
C THR A 516 -0.06 -8.13 65.10
N GLU A 517 -0.19 -7.74 66.37
CA GLU A 517 0.01 -6.41 66.97
C GLU A 517 1.47 -5.99 67.30
N ILE A 518 1.65 -4.67 67.50
CA ILE A 518 2.48 -3.98 68.51
C ILE A 518 4.03 -4.03 68.41
N ASP A 519 4.66 -2.86 68.25
CA ASP A 519 5.38 -2.15 69.35
C ASP A 519 5.61 -0.65 68.98
N GLU A 520 5.90 0.21 69.98
CA GLU A 520 6.02 1.69 69.86
C GLU A 520 7.50 2.21 69.90
N ASP A 521 7.72 3.46 70.33
CA ASP A 521 8.99 4.20 70.54
C ASP A 521 9.74 4.84 69.33
N PHE A 522 10.32 6.06 69.39
CA PHE A 522 10.06 7.28 70.21
C PHE A 522 10.84 8.52 69.63
N ASP A 523 10.41 9.75 69.97
CA ASP A 523 11.07 11.10 69.93
C ASP A 523 11.79 11.73 68.69
N ASP A 524 11.33 12.94 68.33
CA ASP A 524 12.01 14.28 68.27
C ASP A 524 13.40 14.47 67.59
N ASP A 525 13.70 15.60 66.91
CA ASP A 525 13.76 16.96 67.50
C ASP A 525 13.71 18.15 66.49
N TYR A 526 13.62 19.37 67.05
CA TYR A 526 13.43 20.73 66.52
C TYR A 526 14.42 21.25 65.43
N PHE A 527 13.95 22.18 64.57
CA PHE A 527 14.12 23.63 64.82
C PHE A 527 13.28 24.56 63.91
N ASP A 528 13.00 25.77 64.39
CA ASP A 528 12.03 26.76 63.87
C ASP A 528 12.69 28.14 63.56
N GLU A 529 11.86 29.14 63.22
CA GLU A 529 12.11 30.59 62.92
C GLU A 529 12.13 30.97 61.41
N ASP A 530 11.25 31.77 60.79
CA ASP A 530 10.14 32.73 61.14
C ASP A 530 10.43 34.20 60.76
N SER A 531 9.36 35.00 60.59
CA SER A 531 9.26 36.46 60.37
C SER A 531 9.43 37.01 58.93
N ARG A 532 8.89 38.20 58.59
CA ARG A 532 7.47 38.66 58.51
C ARG A 532 7.39 40.08 57.89
N ALA A 533 6.25 40.41 57.24
CA ALA A 533 5.70 41.78 57.03
C ALA A 533 6.54 42.80 56.18
N GLU A 534 6.10 44.03 55.83
CA GLU A 534 4.84 44.52 55.17
C GLU A 534 5.07 45.93 54.53
N GLU A 535 4.21 46.29 53.56
CA GLU A 535 3.74 47.64 53.09
C GLU A 535 4.65 48.84 52.63
N GLU A 536 3.94 49.81 52.02
CA GLU A 536 4.27 50.96 51.14
C GLU A 536 5.41 51.96 51.49
N VAL A 537 5.84 52.73 50.47
CA VAL A 537 5.72 54.22 50.40
C VAL A 537 5.68 54.68 48.92
N ARG A 538 5.05 55.83 48.62
CA ARG A 538 4.76 56.37 47.26
C ARG A 538 5.52 57.65 46.92
N PHE A 539 5.53 58.06 45.64
CA PHE A 539 5.31 59.44 45.10
C PHE A 539 5.11 59.27 43.55
N ILE A 540 4.01 59.65 42.87
CA ILE A 540 3.46 61.00 42.52
C ILE A 540 4.44 61.75 41.57
N THR A 541 4.08 62.30 40.40
CA THR A 541 2.83 62.54 39.61
C THR A 541 2.90 61.86 38.20
N THR A 542 1.99 61.90 37.19
CA THR A 542 0.51 62.01 36.95
C THR A 542 0.27 61.43 35.50
N ASP A 543 -0.72 61.67 34.61
CA ASP A 543 -1.86 62.62 34.47
C ASP A 543 -2.97 62.15 33.46
N ALA A 544 -3.95 63.02 33.23
CA ALA A 544 -5.20 62.96 32.42
C ALA A 544 -5.02 63.08 30.87
N ASP A 545 -6.01 62.95 29.96
CA ASP A 545 -7.47 62.63 29.91
C ASP A 545 -7.83 62.35 28.40
N ASP A 546 -9.00 61.91 27.89
CA ASP A 546 -10.16 61.15 28.39
C ASP A 546 -11.18 60.87 27.21
N ARG A 547 -11.87 59.71 27.24
CA ARG A 547 -13.09 59.34 26.44
C ARG A 547 -12.97 59.44 24.88
N THR A 548 -13.90 58.92 24.04
CA THR A 548 -15.13 58.13 24.23
C THR A 548 -15.28 57.07 23.11
N ALA A 549 -16.15 56.07 23.29
CA ALA A 549 -16.53 55.11 22.24
C ALA A 549 -17.61 55.63 21.27
N LYS A 550 -17.72 55.05 20.06
CA LYS A 550 -18.97 54.39 19.55
C LYS A 550 -18.89 53.79 18.12
N THR A 551 -19.40 52.55 18.00
CA THR A 551 -20.24 51.95 16.92
C THR A 551 -19.94 52.12 15.41
N SER A 552 -20.05 50.99 14.68
CA SER A 552 -20.75 50.81 13.36
C SER A 552 -20.31 51.62 12.11
N SER A 553 -20.35 51.12 10.85
CA SER A 553 -20.67 49.80 10.26
C SER A 553 -20.61 49.85 8.72
N ILE A 554 -20.67 48.67 8.05
CA ILE A 554 -21.27 48.43 6.70
C ILE A 554 -20.51 48.91 5.43
N SER A 555 -20.54 48.03 4.42
CA SER A 555 -20.21 48.22 2.97
C SER A 555 -18.77 48.61 2.59
N SER A 556 -18.08 48.11 1.55
CA SER A 556 -18.34 47.23 0.37
C SER A 556 -18.50 47.90 -1.00
N SER A 557 -17.70 47.41 -1.97
CA SER A 557 -17.87 47.46 -3.44
C SER A 557 -17.43 48.72 -4.21
N GLY A 558 -16.93 48.50 -5.45
CA GLY A 558 -16.63 49.52 -6.46
C GLY A 558 -15.22 50.16 -6.38
N GLY A 559 -14.43 50.32 -7.45
CA GLY A 559 -14.47 49.61 -8.75
C GLY A 559 -14.06 50.43 -9.98
N VAL A 560 -13.01 49.97 -10.69
CA VAL A 560 -12.78 50.13 -12.15
C VAL A 560 -12.22 51.48 -12.68
N ARG A 561 -11.26 51.38 -13.63
CA ARG A 561 -10.83 52.38 -14.66
C ARG A 561 -9.97 53.60 -14.21
N GLU A 562 -9.10 54.22 -15.03
CA GLU A 562 -8.55 53.90 -16.38
C GLU A 562 -7.20 54.66 -16.66
N THR A 563 -6.62 54.44 -17.84
CA THR A 563 -5.64 55.27 -18.59
C THR A 563 -4.11 55.06 -18.45
N ARG A 564 -3.47 55.28 -19.61
CA ARG A 564 -2.05 55.36 -20.01
C ARG A 564 -1.84 56.78 -20.58
N PRO A 565 -0.67 57.19 -21.13
CA PRO A 565 0.73 56.87 -20.82
C PRO A 565 1.63 58.15 -20.75
N ARG A 566 2.95 58.01 -20.49
CA ARG A 566 3.99 58.79 -21.22
C ARG A 566 5.40 58.18 -21.09
N ARG A 567 6.27 58.50 -22.06
CA ARG A 567 7.72 58.22 -22.23
C ARG A 567 8.32 59.50 -22.89
N PRO A 568 9.64 59.81 -22.80
CA PRO A 568 10.79 59.03 -23.31
C PRO A 568 11.87 58.78 -22.23
N SER A 569 12.93 57.94 -22.31
CA SER A 569 13.62 57.12 -23.33
C SER A 569 14.87 57.70 -24.04
N HIS A 570 16.07 57.17 -23.72
CA HIS A 570 17.22 56.75 -24.58
C HIS A 570 18.10 55.80 -23.69
N ALA A 571 18.71 54.66 -24.09
CA ALA A 571 19.36 54.15 -25.33
C ALA A 571 20.82 54.65 -25.49
N SER A 572 21.86 53.90 -25.93
CA SER A 572 22.08 52.51 -26.48
C SER A 572 23.46 51.99 -25.94
N SER A 573 24.08 50.81 -26.15
CA SER A 573 24.08 49.64 -27.08
C SER A 573 24.32 48.31 -26.30
N LYS A 574 24.69 47.08 -26.74
CA LYS A 574 25.41 46.40 -27.88
C LYS A 574 26.94 46.60 -27.96
N ALA A 575 27.78 45.62 -28.34
CA ALA A 575 27.53 44.31 -29.00
C ALA A 575 28.39 43.13 -28.44
N SER A 576 28.53 42.04 -29.22
CA SER A 576 29.16 40.74 -28.88
C SER A 576 30.60 40.59 -29.38
N ASP A 577 31.17 39.38 -29.17
CA ASP A 577 32.23 38.65 -29.94
C ASP A 577 33.44 38.24 -29.08
N VAL A 578 34.31 37.26 -29.44
CA VAL A 578 34.12 35.85 -29.86
C VAL A 578 35.49 35.12 -29.77
N PHE A 579 35.51 33.88 -29.22
CA PHE A 579 36.59 32.86 -29.30
C PHE A 579 37.99 33.05 -28.65
N ASP A 580 38.70 31.91 -28.64
CA ASP A 580 40.11 31.59 -28.31
C ASP A 580 40.62 31.76 -26.85
N ALA A 581 41.67 31.05 -26.39
CA ALA A 581 42.18 29.67 -26.59
C ALA A 581 43.44 29.47 -25.68
N ASP A 582 43.88 28.22 -25.48
CA ASP A 582 45.23 27.76 -25.03
C ASP A 582 45.73 28.23 -23.62
N GLU A 583 45.90 27.33 -22.64
CA GLU A 583 47.09 26.48 -22.33
C GLU A 583 48.30 27.21 -21.69
N ASP A 584 48.67 26.86 -20.45
CA ASP A 584 49.99 26.25 -20.11
C ASP A 584 50.08 25.66 -18.66
N GLU A 585 51.21 25.02 -18.32
CA GLU A 585 51.49 24.14 -17.14
C GLU A 585 51.57 24.78 -15.71
N GLY A 586 51.70 23.94 -14.65
CA GLY A 586 51.83 24.47 -13.27
C GLY A 586 52.27 23.64 -12.03
N SER A 587 52.78 22.40 -12.09
CA SER A 587 53.48 21.66 -10.97
C SER A 587 52.68 21.18 -9.71
N LEU A 588 53.37 20.49 -8.76
CA LEU A 588 52.79 19.58 -7.73
C LEU A 588 53.15 19.95 -6.23
N PRO A 589 53.41 19.05 -5.24
CA PRO A 589 52.57 18.97 -4.04
C PRO A 589 53.31 19.15 -2.68
N GLY A 590 52.57 19.11 -1.55
CA GLY A 590 53.17 19.15 -0.20
C GLY A 590 52.31 18.50 0.90
N SER A 591 52.98 17.84 1.87
CA SER A 591 52.37 17.05 2.96
C SER A 591 52.85 17.52 4.35
N GLY A 592 52.08 17.26 5.42
CA GLY A 592 52.53 17.50 6.79
C GLY A 592 51.82 16.63 7.85
N SER A 593 52.60 15.94 8.67
CA SER A 593 52.16 15.11 9.81
C SER A 593 53.13 15.25 10.98
N LEU A 594 52.66 15.25 12.24
CA LEU A 594 53.54 15.18 13.42
C LEU A 594 52.86 14.54 14.65
N SER A 595 53.69 14.12 15.61
CA SER A 595 53.43 13.47 16.92
C SER A 595 54.66 13.83 17.84
N PRO A 596 54.98 13.26 19.05
CA PRO A 596 54.40 12.13 19.80
C PRO A 596 54.41 12.18 21.39
N ILE A 597 53.71 11.20 22.00
CA ILE A 597 54.03 10.33 23.21
C ILE A 597 54.77 10.88 24.47
N THR A 598 54.19 10.63 25.67
CA THR A 598 54.80 9.98 26.91
C THR A 598 53.77 9.92 28.08
N SER A 599 53.33 8.76 28.62
CA SER A 599 53.82 7.96 29.80
C SER A 599 53.88 8.70 31.17
N ARG A 600 53.52 8.14 32.34
CA ARG A 600 53.76 6.75 32.85
C ARG A 600 52.97 6.41 34.16
N GLY A 601 52.69 5.12 34.43
CA GLY A 601 52.20 4.57 35.73
C GLY A 601 51.00 3.60 35.61
N SER A 602 50.50 2.86 36.62
CA SER A 602 51.03 2.35 37.92
C SER A 602 50.16 1.16 38.45
N GLN A 603 50.51 0.48 39.56
CA GLN A 603 49.67 -0.54 40.25
C GLN A 603 50.07 -0.70 41.75
N PRO A 604 49.23 -1.25 42.68
CA PRO A 604 48.99 -2.70 42.80
C PRO A 604 47.55 -3.16 43.21
N ARG A 605 47.41 -4.46 43.49
CA ARG A 605 46.21 -5.33 43.71
C ARG A 605 45.69 -5.37 45.17
N PRO A 606 44.58 -6.09 45.54
CA PRO A 606 43.74 -7.11 44.82
C PRO A 606 42.23 -6.74 44.79
N ARG A 607 41.14 -7.55 44.90
CA ARG A 607 40.69 -8.99 45.11
C ARG A 607 39.20 -9.06 44.57
N ASN A 608 38.39 -10.13 44.41
CA ASN A 608 38.47 -11.61 44.43
C ASN A 608 37.15 -12.29 43.88
N ARG A 609 37.19 -13.10 42.80
CA ARG A 609 36.17 -14.14 42.39
C ARG A 609 34.71 -13.68 42.09
N SER A 610 33.86 -14.42 41.36
CA SER A 610 34.01 -15.57 40.41
C SER A 610 32.80 -15.71 39.46
N SER A 611 32.94 -16.52 38.40
CA SER A 611 31.98 -16.74 37.30
C SER A 611 30.67 -17.47 37.66
N HIS A 612 29.61 -17.23 36.86
CA HIS A 612 28.60 -18.24 36.51
C HIS A 612 28.60 -18.53 35.00
N ARG A 613 28.00 -19.65 34.59
CA ARG A 613 28.24 -20.34 33.31
C ARG A 613 26.94 -20.80 32.65
N GLU A 614 26.95 -20.97 31.33
CA GLU A 614 25.82 -21.47 30.54
C GLU A 614 25.23 -22.79 31.06
N LEU A 615 23.91 -22.96 30.93
CA LEU A 615 23.24 -24.25 31.08
C LEU A 615 22.32 -24.53 29.90
N ARG A 616 22.71 -25.52 29.08
CA ARG A 616 21.80 -26.18 28.12
C ARG A 616 20.81 -27.06 28.89
N ARG A 617 19.53 -27.07 28.50
CA ARG A 617 18.61 -28.14 28.92
C ARG A 617 18.83 -29.39 28.07
N ILE A 618 18.89 -30.56 28.73
CA ILE A 618 18.90 -31.90 28.14
C ILE A 618 17.78 -32.70 28.83
N ALA A 619 17.15 -33.64 28.12
CA ALA A 619 16.04 -34.44 28.63
C ALA A 619 16.48 -35.86 29.06
N SER A 620 15.85 -36.39 30.12
CA SER A 620 16.01 -37.78 30.59
C SER A 620 14.79 -38.23 31.43
N PRO A 621 14.51 -39.55 31.60
CA PRO A 621 13.12 -40.03 31.66
C PRO A 621 12.76 -41.07 32.77
N ILE A 622 11.44 -41.37 32.89
CA ILE A 622 10.78 -42.63 33.33
C ILE A 622 10.90 -43.08 34.82
N GLY A 623 9.74 -43.45 35.41
CA GLY A 623 9.55 -44.23 36.66
C GLY A 623 8.20 -43.88 37.32
N LEU A 624 7.14 -44.72 37.23
CA LEU A 624 6.79 -45.90 38.06
C LEU A 624 6.36 -45.58 39.52
N GLY A 625 5.19 -46.11 39.93
CA GLY A 625 4.55 -45.89 41.25
C GLY A 625 5.17 -46.70 42.41
N PRO A 626 4.57 -46.76 43.62
CA PRO A 626 3.12 -46.86 43.92
C PRO A 626 2.56 -45.65 44.72
N GLY A 627 1.29 -45.55 45.14
CA GLY A 627 0.12 -46.43 45.00
C GLY A 627 -0.59 -46.65 46.35
N VAL A 628 -1.64 -45.87 46.64
CA VAL A 628 -2.53 -46.02 47.80
C VAL A 628 -3.98 -45.73 47.39
N ILE A 629 -4.91 -46.61 47.77
CA ILE A 629 -6.38 -46.41 47.70
C ILE A 629 -6.98 -47.00 48.99
N PRO A 630 -7.87 -46.25 49.68
CA PRO A 630 -9.07 -46.89 50.21
C PRO A 630 -10.36 -46.06 50.01
N THR A 631 -11.26 -46.57 49.14
CA THR A 631 -12.72 -46.72 49.34
C THR A 631 -13.57 -45.64 50.06
N GLY A 632 -14.62 -45.10 49.41
CA GLY A 632 -15.55 -44.11 50.02
C GLY A 632 -17.07 -44.19 49.73
N SER A 633 -17.55 -44.79 48.62
CA SER A 633 -18.98 -44.80 48.18
C SER A 633 -19.57 -43.41 47.76
N ARG A 634 -20.72 -43.24 47.09
CA ARG A 634 -21.83 -44.12 46.64
C ARG A 634 -22.14 -43.97 45.13
N ARG A 635 -23.02 -44.85 44.60
CA ARG A 635 -23.58 -44.81 43.23
C ARG A 635 -24.68 -43.75 43.07
N TYR A 636 -24.87 -43.26 41.85
CA TYR A 636 -26.16 -43.29 41.12
C TYR A 636 -25.89 -43.50 39.61
N SER A 637 -26.91 -43.90 38.85
CA SER A 637 -26.76 -44.37 37.45
C SER A 637 -27.98 -44.05 36.59
N SER A 638 -27.77 -43.52 35.39
CA SER A 638 -28.74 -43.60 34.28
C SER A 638 -28.09 -43.32 32.91
N ASP A 639 -28.29 -44.27 32.00
CA ASP A 639 -27.86 -44.39 30.62
C ASP A 639 -28.22 -43.26 29.60
N LEU A 640 -27.79 -43.53 28.36
CA LEU A 640 -28.35 -43.10 27.05
C LEU A 640 -27.97 -41.71 26.51
N GLY A 641 -27.07 -41.72 25.52
CA GLY A 641 -26.93 -40.65 24.52
C GLY A 641 -27.80 -40.90 23.28
N ALA A 642 -27.90 -39.89 22.39
CA ALA A 642 -28.74 -39.94 21.19
C ALA A 642 -28.09 -39.28 19.96
N THR A 643 -26.99 -39.83 19.45
CA THR A 643 -26.45 -39.48 18.12
C THR A 643 -27.11 -40.31 17.03
N ARG A 644 -27.84 -39.66 16.12
CA ARG A 644 -28.75 -40.33 15.16
C ARG A 644 -28.15 -40.39 13.75
N SER A 645 -27.33 -41.41 13.47
CA SER A 645 -26.88 -41.78 12.13
C SER A 645 -27.22 -43.24 11.82
N GLY A 646 -28.28 -43.47 11.04
CA GLY A 646 -28.66 -44.78 10.53
C GLY A 646 -28.40 -44.92 9.02
N LEU A 647 -28.54 -46.14 8.50
CA LEU A 647 -28.09 -46.62 7.18
C LEU A 647 -26.55 -46.86 7.14
N GLY A 648 -26.07 -48.09 6.89
CA GLY A 648 -26.83 -49.33 6.68
C GLY A 648 -25.98 -50.61 6.72
N VAL A 649 -26.66 -51.70 7.07
CA VAL A 649 -26.21 -53.10 7.19
C VAL A 649 -25.36 -53.60 6.03
N GLY A 650 -24.32 -54.40 6.30
CA GLY A 650 -23.58 -55.14 5.27
C GLY A 650 -22.28 -55.79 5.77
N GLY A 651 -22.37 -56.86 6.55
CA GLY A 651 -21.19 -57.58 7.07
C GLY A 651 -21.07 -59.01 6.55
N THR A 652 -19.87 -59.41 6.14
CA THR A 652 -19.44 -60.81 5.99
C THR A 652 -17.93 -60.93 6.20
N SER A 653 -17.51 -62.02 6.85
CA SER A 653 -16.11 -62.43 7.01
C SER A 653 -15.63 -63.19 5.77
N PHE A 654 -14.35 -63.05 5.38
CA PHE A 654 -13.36 -64.15 5.39
C PHE A 654 -12.03 -63.74 4.73
N ASN A 655 -10.92 -64.19 5.34
CA ASN A 655 -9.52 -64.21 4.87
C ASN A 655 -8.89 -62.88 4.40
#